data_AF-A0A317VKT5-F1
#
_entry.id   AF-A0A317VKT5-F1
#
_cell.length_a   1.000
_cell.length_b   1.000
_cell.length_c   1.000
_cell.angle_alpha   90.00
_cell.angle_beta   90.00
_cell.angle_gamma   90.00
#
_symmetry.space_group_name_H-M   'P 1'
#
loop_
_entity.id
_entity.type
_entity.pdbx_description
1 polymer ?
#
loop_
_entity_poly.entity_id
_entity_poly.type
_entity_poly.pdbx_seq_one_letter_code
_entity_poly.pdbx_strand_id
1 'polypeptide(L)'
;MSTFDIHSPRSSYGEPTQYNTASYYGEPSQPPPTTVLMNGYHNALNSQPVEKSPYNYPKPTNPQNSALRNAHDPVAMYLLTETAMTDSTHYEILSLEEVEGLKKEHKFLSSRLNAAKGNLALEMKLRDAAMSLSKLYTTKSSRASGEYDLDSSPDSRRSFLGPNGSSPDKTEEELAQSTRKCEELAKEVWNLEQRVQQINNRLLEHTAGILQMTHKGLKKNLQGNIADTPETLASPNMHGSMHDFDERSLYKPIEEMGEAYGSEARNGRGLGSAGLEAIQDTERRLEYLSGRLRNMILQSNPDSGLAPIPQPSPDQDPNYPTATCEAHLAYIEEGLDMLGSSASGGPSQTRGVDYDHEQLEEINARLYSVVQQSGIPHAQTLPPPPDSSQSDAAEHLAYLSAGISGLEGRIDKLLEQKSILTTQIQQQRELNSKSDAERDAHIAELVEQLAHVRKDLELSESEGQQSRAELEQALEQLKVLQQELEGHKEEHKMENVSGAMASEKEARAHAEEEVERLQSIIQDLERQKESHAEAHDARARAEDELSRLEAHVEELRSQHTTRTEELTAAHSQAQAEITRLQGVLDQTQGEIDAKIAAAEAIRLEHLQSQADTHAEELASARVQADGEIAKLKETISQLQSEIASKAEAAQAHEHTTQQILQLEETMQQIRNESDAQIKEATEARTQAETEVARLETLLGQLRAEVEPQLKEAVEARTQAEGEVSRLETLLYQLRADVEVLESQFKQATEARTTAEANATRLQAELTEMEGEVVRTQTELTMAKAELDGAYGSRAQRAADITANPAIQREFDALNTRNLELAEELAALKAGKPGSSDLQNRVDALQKELRETVDDYEAMTKASIEFEKERERFESVIDALRDRCEQLETQLNEERISWMGSGRDGHYESTSTMVLKNEFKKMMRDTRIENMKILKSEQEERRRLEAMIRNLKKEQAIMNGKPGISPSIPTQ
;
A
#
# COMPACT_ATOMS: atom_id res chain seq x y z
N MET A 1 77.12 -13.52 -6.58
CA MET A 1 77.60 -14.65 -7.42
C MET A 1 76.38 -15.52 -7.72
N SER A 2 76.01 -15.83 -8.95
CA SER A 2 76.58 -15.42 -10.25
C SER A 2 75.61 -14.57 -11.07
N THR A 3 76.13 -13.85 -12.06
CA THR A 3 75.41 -13.12 -13.13
C THR A 3 75.55 -13.87 -14.46
N PHE A 4 75.10 -13.24 -15.57
CA PHE A 4 75.24 -13.65 -16.99
C PHE A 4 74.24 -14.75 -17.44
N ASP A 5 73.70 -14.84 -18.68
CA ASP A 5 73.61 -13.93 -19.85
C ASP A 5 72.59 -14.55 -20.87
N ILE A 6 72.16 -14.01 -22.04
CA ILE A 6 72.63 -12.88 -22.88
C ILE A 6 71.46 -12.14 -23.64
N HIS A 7 71.75 -11.52 -24.79
CA HIS A 7 70.99 -10.59 -25.65
C HIS A 7 69.71 -11.05 -26.40
N SER A 8 68.95 -10.01 -26.81
CA SER A 8 67.92 -9.93 -27.88
C SER A 8 68.51 -10.10 -29.32
N PRO A 9 67.77 -10.04 -30.48
CA PRO A 9 66.66 -9.10 -30.81
C PRO A 9 65.53 -9.49 -31.81
N ARG A 10 64.44 -8.69 -31.77
CA ARG A 10 63.51 -8.24 -32.85
C ARG A 10 62.98 -9.21 -33.94
N SER A 11 61.65 -9.36 -33.94
CA SER A 11 60.77 -9.26 -35.13
C SER A 11 59.36 -8.87 -34.63
N SER A 12 58.82 -7.66 -34.86
CA SER A 12 58.17 -7.18 -36.09
C SER A 12 56.86 -7.91 -36.47
N TYR A 13 55.74 -7.55 -35.82
CA TYR A 13 54.54 -7.02 -36.50
C TYR A 13 53.57 -6.36 -35.48
N GLY A 14 52.55 -5.66 -35.97
CA GLY A 14 51.79 -4.64 -35.23
C GLY A 14 51.06 -5.10 -33.95
N GLU A 15 51.15 -4.25 -32.93
CA GLU A 15 50.45 -4.36 -31.64
C GLU A 15 49.18 -3.48 -31.67
N PRO A 16 47.97 -4.05 -31.56
CA PRO A 16 46.79 -3.31 -31.17
C PRO A 16 46.78 -3.16 -29.65
N THR A 17 46.77 -1.92 -29.16
CA THR A 17 46.83 -1.62 -27.72
C THR A 17 45.71 -2.29 -26.94
N GLN A 18 46.06 -3.32 -26.14
CA GLN A 18 45.21 -3.74 -25.03
C GLN A 18 45.17 -2.60 -24.02
N TYR A 19 44.07 -1.85 -23.99
CA TYR A 19 43.80 -0.94 -22.88
C TYR A 19 43.56 -1.77 -21.64
N ASN A 20 44.63 -1.94 -20.88
CA ASN A 20 44.67 -2.73 -19.65
C ASN A 20 43.76 -2.06 -18.62
N THR A 21 42.50 -2.51 -18.55
CA THR A 21 41.50 -2.10 -17.55
C THR A 21 41.95 -2.62 -16.19
N ALA A 22 42.85 -1.84 -15.57
CA ALA A 22 43.47 -2.18 -14.30
C ALA A 22 42.40 -2.47 -13.26
N SER A 23 42.33 -3.74 -12.84
CA SER A 23 41.52 -4.17 -11.70
C SER A 23 42.07 -3.49 -10.45
N TYR A 24 41.49 -2.34 -10.11
CA TYR A 24 42.00 -1.44 -9.10
C TYR A 24 41.58 -1.90 -7.70
N TYR A 25 42.05 -3.09 -7.31
CA TYR A 25 42.26 -3.46 -5.91
C TYR A 25 43.41 -2.61 -5.34
N GLY A 26 43.18 -1.30 -5.34
CA GLY A 26 44.05 -0.30 -4.76
C GLY A 26 43.92 -0.31 -3.25
N GLU A 27 45.08 -0.35 -2.61
CA GLU A 27 45.38 0.24 -1.31
C GLU A 27 44.41 1.39 -0.95
N PRO A 28 43.84 1.42 0.29
CA PRO A 28 42.73 2.31 0.64
C PRO A 28 43.10 3.77 0.35
N SER A 29 42.46 4.34 -0.68
CA SER A 29 42.79 5.66 -1.18
C SER A 29 42.79 6.68 -0.04
N GLN A 30 43.94 7.35 0.17
CA GLN A 30 44.06 8.31 1.26
C GLN A 30 42.92 9.33 1.16
N PRO A 31 42.20 9.62 2.26
CA PRO A 31 41.10 10.58 2.22
C PRO A 31 41.65 11.91 1.70
N PRO A 32 41.06 12.48 0.62
CA PRO A 32 41.55 13.74 0.09
C PRO A 32 41.51 14.81 1.19
N PRO A 33 42.47 15.76 1.20
CA PRO A 33 42.67 16.65 2.34
C PRO A 33 41.36 17.35 2.73
N THR A 34 41.12 17.47 4.04
CA THR A 34 39.84 17.88 4.62
C THR A 34 39.31 19.19 4.06
N THR A 35 40.21 20.12 3.75
CA THR A 35 39.92 21.40 3.09
C THR A 35 39.33 21.23 1.69
N VAL A 36 39.76 20.23 0.91
CA VAL A 36 39.24 19.93 -0.43
C VAL A 36 37.87 19.23 -0.34
N LEU A 37 37.69 18.27 0.58
CA LEU A 37 36.37 17.69 0.87
C LEU A 37 35.37 18.78 1.28
N MET A 38 35.75 19.61 2.24
CA MET A 38 34.94 20.71 2.74
C MET A 38 34.55 21.69 1.63
N ASN A 39 35.51 22.09 0.77
CA ASN A 39 35.21 22.98 -0.36
C ASN A 39 34.34 22.30 -1.42
N GLY A 40 34.50 21.00 -1.64
CA GLY A 40 33.63 20.21 -2.53
C GLY A 40 32.17 20.21 -2.06
N TYR A 41 31.94 19.85 -0.78
CA TYR A 41 30.60 19.88 -0.19
C TYR A 41 30.05 21.32 -0.10
N HIS A 42 30.89 22.34 0.15
CA HIS A 42 30.46 23.75 0.16
C HIS A 42 29.93 24.20 -1.20
N ASN A 43 30.65 23.87 -2.27
CA ASN A 43 30.24 24.22 -3.64
C ASN A 43 28.99 23.44 -4.08
N ALA A 44 28.86 22.18 -3.68
CA ALA A 44 27.64 21.40 -3.91
C ALA A 44 26.43 22.01 -3.17
N LEU A 45 26.62 22.48 -1.93
CA LEU A 45 25.54 23.06 -1.12
C LEU A 45 25.14 24.47 -1.56
N ASN A 46 26.10 25.29 -2.00
CA ASN A 46 25.86 26.64 -2.51
C ASN A 46 25.35 26.65 -3.97
N SER A 47 25.21 25.49 -4.62
CA SER A 47 24.64 25.35 -5.97
C SER A 47 23.11 25.46 -5.98
N GLN A 48 22.55 26.49 -5.33
CA GLN A 48 21.19 26.96 -5.60
C GLN A 48 21.17 27.84 -6.86
N PRO A 49 20.05 27.89 -7.60
CA PRO A 49 20.00 28.53 -8.92
C PRO A 49 20.12 30.05 -8.82
N VAL A 50 21.30 30.59 -9.16
CA VAL A 50 21.51 32.03 -9.29
C VAL A 50 20.85 32.55 -10.56
N GLU A 51 19.69 33.19 -10.40
CA GLU A 51 19.09 34.02 -11.45
C GLU A 51 20.02 35.20 -11.80
N LYS A 52 20.88 35.03 -12.82
CA LYS A 52 21.38 36.09 -13.75
C LYS A 52 22.42 35.55 -14.74
N SER A 53 21.97 34.99 -15.87
CA SER A 53 22.59 35.25 -17.19
C SER A 53 21.70 34.74 -18.33
N PRO A 54 21.48 35.49 -19.43
CA PRO A 54 20.48 35.14 -20.44
C PRO A 54 21.06 34.34 -21.63
N TYR A 55 21.32 33.04 -21.44
CA TYR A 55 21.38 32.07 -22.56
C TYR A 55 20.91 30.68 -22.12
N ASN A 56 20.04 30.06 -22.92
CA ASN A 56 19.42 28.78 -22.60
C ASN A 56 20.43 27.62 -22.60
N TYR A 57 20.61 27.01 -21.43
CA TYR A 57 21.08 25.63 -21.31
C TYR A 57 19.94 24.78 -20.70
N PRO A 58 19.41 23.76 -21.40
CA PRO A 58 18.39 22.88 -20.84
C PRO A 58 18.97 22.04 -19.69
N LYS A 59 18.14 21.77 -18.67
CA LYS A 59 18.52 20.97 -17.50
C LYS A 59 18.98 19.56 -17.93
N PRO A 60 20.07 19.01 -17.37
CA PRO A 60 20.50 17.64 -17.65
C PRO A 60 19.65 16.62 -16.88
N THR A 61 18.42 16.38 -17.34
CA THR A 61 17.57 15.27 -16.83
C THR A 61 17.98 13.92 -17.45
N ASN A 62 19.28 13.64 -17.47
CA ASN A 62 19.88 12.37 -17.83
C ASN A 62 21.35 12.36 -17.35
N PRO A 63 21.83 11.34 -16.63
CA PRO A 63 23.28 11.14 -16.50
C PRO A 63 23.91 11.00 -17.89
N GLN A 64 25.19 11.37 -18.04
CA GLN A 64 25.80 11.54 -19.36
C GLN A 64 25.86 10.22 -20.16
N ASN A 65 24.90 10.05 -21.08
CA ASN A 65 25.14 9.24 -22.27
C ASN A 65 26.29 9.90 -23.04
N SER A 66 27.45 9.25 -23.04
CA SER A 66 28.60 9.72 -23.81
C SER A 66 28.23 9.80 -25.30
N ALA A 67 28.71 10.85 -25.97
CA ALA A 67 28.19 11.36 -27.25
C ALA A 67 28.46 10.47 -28.49
N LEU A 68 28.67 9.17 -28.30
CA LEU A 68 28.92 8.15 -29.32
C LEU A 68 28.01 6.92 -29.19
N ARG A 69 27.01 6.92 -28.29
CA ARG A 69 25.97 5.87 -28.24
C ARG A 69 24.96 6.01 -29.38
N ASN A 70 25.33 5.53 -30.56
CA ASN A 70 24.41 5.39 -31.70
C ASN A 70 23.47 4.19 -31.48
N ALA A 71 22.41 4.38 -30.69
CA ALA A 71 21.45 3.32 -30.31
C ALA A 71 20.59 2.76 -31.47
N HIS A 72 20.86 3.15 -32.72
CA HIS A 72 20.29 2.57 -33.93
C HIS A 72 21.27 1.69 -34.73
N ASP A 73 22.54 1.58 -34.30
CA ASP A 73 23.49 0.64 -34.90
C ASP A 73 23.40 -0.73 -34.19
N PRO A 74 22.87 -1.78 -34.84
CA PRO A 74 22.76 -3.11 -34.23
C PRO A 74 24.12 -3.77 -34.02
N VAL A 75 25.16 -3.39 -34.77
CA VAL A 75 26.52 -3.95 -34.63
C VAL A 75 27.20 -3.33 -33.41
N ALA A 76 27.11 -2.01 -33.23
CA ALA A 76 27.61 -1.35 -32.02
C ALA A 76 26.86 -1.82 -30.76
N MET A 77 25.54 -2.00 -30.85
CA MET A 77 24.74 -2.55 -29.73
C MET A 77 25.08 -4.01 -29.43
N TYR A 78 25.29 -4.86 -30.45
CA TYR A 78 25.76 -6.24 -30.25
C TYR A 78 27.14 -6.26 -29.59
N LEU A 79 28.10 -5.48 -30.08
CA LEU A 79 29.46 -5.40 -29.52
C LEU A 79 29.45 -4.92 -28.06
N LEU A 80 28.71 -3.84 -27.75
CA LEU A 80 28.56 -3.36 -26.37
C LEU A 80 27.91 -4.40 -25.46
N THR A 81 26.98 -5.19 -25.99
CA THR A 81 26.36 -6.30 -25.25
C THR A 81 27.36 -7.44 -25.05
N GLU A 82 28.20 -7.76 -26.03
CA GLU A 82 29.24 -8.79 -25.93
C GLU A 82 30.38 -8.41 -24.97
N THR A 83 30.79 -7.12 -24.96
CA THR A 83 31.70 -6.58 -23.95
C THR A 83 31.08 -6.64 -22.56
N ALA A 84 29.89 -6.07 -22.34
CA ALA A 84 29.22 -6.10 -21.03
C ALA A 84 28.93 -7.52 -20.54
N MET A 85 28.57 -8.45 -21.43
CA MET A 85 28.47 -9.88 -21.14
C MET A 85 29.81 -10.43 -20.63
N THR A 86 30.91 -10.13 -21.34
CA THR A 86 32.24 -10.66 -21.01
C THR A 86 32.73 -10.11 -19.66
N ASP A 87 32.64 -8.80 -19.45
CA ASP A 87 33.00 -8.12 -18.21
C ASP A 87 32.21 -8.69 -17.01
N SER A 88 30.90 -8.98 -17.21
CA SER A 88 30.02 -9.54 -16.19
C SER A 88 30.20 -11.05 -15.92
N THR A 89 31.15 -11.74 -16.58
CA THR A 89 31.39 -13.18 -16.32
C THR A 89 32.08 -13.48 -14.98
N HIS A 90 32.63 -12.45 -14.31
CA HIS A 90 33.43 -12.59 -13.10
C HIS A 90 32.84 -11.84 -11.89
N TYR A 91 31.58 -11.39 -11.99
CA TYR A 91 30.89 -10.73 -10.88
C TYR A 91 30.31 -11.73 -9.87
N GLU A 92 30.30 -11.32 -8.61
CA GLU A 92 29.87 -12.12 -7.47
C GLU A 92 28.33 -12.27 -7.44
N ILE A 93 27.83 -13.50 -7.60
CA ILE A 93 26.40 -13.79 -7.42
C ILE A 93 26.15 -14.13 -5.95
N LEU A 94 25.80 -13.09 -5.20
CA LEU A 94 25.37 -13.13 -3.80
C LEU A 94 24.07 -13.94 -3.61
N SER A 95 23.85 -14.48 -2.40
CA SER A 95 22.60 -15.13 -2.03
C SER A 95 21.46 -14.14 -1.77
N LEU A 96 20.21 -14.61 -1.77
CA LEU A 96 19.03 -13.77 -1.54
C LEU A 96 19.06 -13.08 -0.15
N GLU A 97 19.52 -13.80 0.88
CA GLU A 97 19.69 -13.25 2.23
C GLU A 97 20.75 -12.15 2.28
N GLU A 98 21.91 -12.36 1.65
CA GLU A 98 22.97 -11.34 1.57
C GLU A 98 22.52 -10.11 0.77
N VAL A 99 21.78 -10.31 -0.32
CA VAL A 99 21.20 -9.23 -1.13
C VAL A 99 20.17 -8.43 -0.32
N GLU A 100 19.36 -9.07 0.50
CA GLU A 100 18.47 -8.38 1.43
C GLU A 100 19.24 -7.67 2.55
N GLY A 101 20.27 -8.29 3.12
CA GLY A 101 21.15 -7.71 4.13
C GLY A 101 21.81 -6.44 3.61
N LEU A 102 22.40 -6.48 2.41
CA LEU A 102 23.01 -5.33 1.74
C LEU A 102 21.98 -4.25 1.36
N LYS A 103 20.75 -4.62 0.97
CA LYS A 103 19.66 -3.64 0.76
C LYS A 103 19.24 -2.97 2.08
N LYS A 104 19.23 -3.70 3.20
CA LYS A 104 18.96 -3.18 4.55
C LYS A 104 20.10 -2.26 5.01
N GLU A 105 21.36 -2.68 4.84
CA GLU A 105 22.56 -1.86 5.12
C GLU A 105 22.59 -0.58 4.26
N HIS A 106 22.32 -0.67 2.95
CA HIS A 106 22.25 0.48 2.05
C HIS A 106 21.19 1.50 2.47
N LYS A 107 19.98 1.05 2.85
CA LYS A 107 18.92 1.94 3.35
C LYS A 107 19.36 2.64 4.65
N PHE A 108 19.93 1.91 5.60
CA PHE A 108 20.42 2.44 6.86
C PHE A 108 21.55 3.47 6.67
N LEU A 109 22.57 3.13 5.88
CA LEU A 109 23.71 4.01 5.62
C LEU A 109 23.33 5.21 4.75
N SER A 110 22.39 5.08 3.81
CA SER A 110 21.87 6.21 3.04
C SER A 110 21.11 7.20 3.94
N SER A 111 20.31 6.69 4.90
CA SER A 111 19.66 7.53 5.92
C SER A 111 20.70 8.26 6.79
N ARG A 112 21.69 7.55 7.34
CA ARG A 112 22.80 8.13 8.12
C ARG A 112 23.60 9.14 7.31
N LEU A 113 23.88 8.86 6.03
CA LEU A 113 24.60 9.74 5.12
C LEU A 113 23.85 11.05 4.90
N ASN A 114 22.53 11.00 4.69
CA ASN A 114 21.71 12.19 4.52
C ASN A 114 21.63 13.02 5.81
N ALA A 115 21.55 12.37 6.98
CA ALA A 115 21.65 13.04 8.28
C ALA A 115 23.03 13.69 8.49
N ALA A 116 24.13 12.99 8.19
CA ALA A 116 25.49 13.52 8.28
C ALA A 116 25.72 14.71 7.32
N LYS A 117 25.17 14.65 6.09
CA LYS A 117 25.15 15.77 5.14
C LYS A 117 24.35 16.97 5.68
N GLY A 118 23.21 16.74 6.33
CA GLY A 118 22.42 17.78 7.00
C GLY A 118 23.20 18.45 8.14
N ASN A 119 23.84 17.65 9.00
CA ASN A 119 24.67 18.16 10.10
C ASN A 119 25.89 18.95 9.58
N LEU A 120 26.58 18.44 8.56
CA LEU A 120 27.67 19.13 7.89
C LEU A 120 27.19 20.47 7.30
N ALA A 121 26.05 20.48 6.61
CA ALA A 121 25.44 21.68 6.05
C ALA A 121 25.06 22.75 7.11
N LEU A 122 24.75 22.35 8.34
CA LEU A 122 24.47 23.26 9.45
C LEU A 122 25.76 23.77 10.11
N GLU A 123 26.71 22.90 10.48
CA GLU A 123 28.00 23.31 11.06
C GLU A 123 28.81 24.18 10.09
N MET A 124 28.73 23.95 8.77
CA MET A 124 29.35 24.84 7.77
C MET A 124 28.78 26.26 7.82
N LYS A 125 27.47 26.42 8.02
CA LYS A 125 26.83 27.73 8.19
C LYS A 125 27.18 28.37 9.54
N LEU A 126 27.30 27.58 10.61
CA LEU A 126 27.77 28.05 11.92
C LEU A 126 29.22 28.55 11.85
N ARG A 127 30.10 27.81 11.17
CA ARG A 127 31.47 28.25 10.85
C ARG A 127 31.49 29.53 10.04
N ASP A 128 30.64 29.66 9.01
CA ASP A 128 30.57 30.87 8.18
C ASP A 128 30.10 32.09 9.00
N ALA A 129 29.16 31.89 9.91
CA ALA A 129 28.76 32.89 10.90
C ALA A 129 29.92 33.25 11.86
N ALA A 130 30.61 32.27 12.43
CA ALA A 130 31.77 32.48 13.31
C ALA A 130 32.92 33.22 12.59
N MET A 131 33.19 32.88 11.33
CA MET A 131 34.13 33.60 10.46
C MET A 131 33.69 35.02 10.12
N SER A 132 32.39 35.34 10.15
CA SER A 132 31.91 36.72 10.04
C SER A 132 32.12 37.51 11.34
N LEU A 133 31.89 36.87 12.49
CA LEU A 133 32.07 37.47 13.82
C LEU A 133 33.56 37.75 14.10
N SER A 134 34.46 36.81 13.86
CA SER A 134 35.90 37.01 14.08
C SER A 134 36.48 38.14 13.20
N LYS A 135 35.98 38.29 11.96
CA LYS A 135 36.31 39.44 11.09
C LYS A 135 35.81 40.77 11.66
N LEU A 136 34.63 40.80 12.30
CA LEU A 136 34.11 42.01 12.95
C LEU A 136 34.89 42.39 14.23
N TYR A 137 35.33 41.41 15.02
CA TYR A 137 36.17 41.67 16.19
C TYR A 137 37.60 42.11 15.82
N THR A 138 38.25 41.43 14.87
CA THR A 138 39.62 41.77 14.43
C THR A 138 39.70 43.15 13.74
N THR A 139 38.76 43.48 12.86
CA THR A 139 38.73 44.80 12.19
C THR A 139 38.49 45.97 13.14
N LYS A 140 37.91 45.73 14.32
CA LYS A 140 37.73 46.76 15.37
C LYS A 140 39.03 47.07 16.13
N SER A 141 39.98 46.14 16.18
CA SER A 141 41.29 46.32 16.84
C SER A 141 42.25 47.18 16.00
N SER A 142 42.24 46.99 14.67
CA SER A 142 43.22 47.60 13.76
C SER A 142 43.02 49.09 13.44
N ARG A 143 42.36 49.85 14.33
CA ARG A 143 41.96 51.25 14.09
C ARG A 143 42.51 52.26 15.12
N ALA A 144 43.48 51.82 15.94
CA ALA A 144 44.05 52.59 17.06
C ALA A 144 45.59 52.76 16.97
N SER A 145 46.11 53.10 15.80
CA SER A 145 47.52 53.51 15.63
C SER A 145 47.66 54.55 14.49
N GLY A 146 47.64 55.82 14.86
CA GLY A 146 48.11 56.91 14.00
C GLY A 146 49.53 57.35 14.40
N GLU A 147 50.19 58.05 13.48
CA GLU A 147 51.38 58.91 13.70
C GLU A 147 51.28 59.72 15.02
N TYR A 148 52.38 60.14 15.66
CA TYR A 148 53.61 60.73 15.08
C TYR A 148 54.83 60.72 16.05
N ASP A 149 56.02 60.81 15.43
CA ASP A 149 57.29 61.41 15.90
C ASP A 149 58.20 60.84 17.02
N LEU A 150 59.49 60.82 16.64
CA LEU A 150 60.78 61.01 17.35
C LEU A 150 61.13 60.35 18.71
N ASP A 151 62.17 59.51 18.60
CA ASP A 151 63.42 59.52 19.40
C ASP A 151 63.47 58.92 20.83
N SER A 152 64.70 58.51 21.18
CA SER A 152 65.20 58.12 22.50
C SER A 152 64.80 56.74 23.07
N SER A 153 65.77 56.18 23.80
CA SER A 153 65.82 54.86 24.44
C SER A 153 66.83 54.96 25.59
N PRO A 154 66.76 54.18 26.70
CA PRO A 154 65.77 53.18 27.13
C PRO A 154 65.23 53.43 28.57
N ASP A 155 64.61 52.39 29.14
CA ASP A 155 64.63 51.99 30.57
C ASP A 155 63.36 52.19 31.45
N SER A 156 62.86 51.02 31.89
CA SER A 156 62.06 50.65 33.06
C SER A 156 61.46 51.73 34.00
N ARG A 157 60.12 51.66 34.20
CA ARG A 157 59.53 51.21 35.48
C ARG A 157 58.00 50.98 35.50
N ARG A 158 57.62 49.99 36.33
CA ARG A 158 56.29 49.42 36.62
C ARG A 158 55.18 50.41 37.06
N SER A 159 53.96 50.18 36.59
CA SER A 159 52.78 49.81 37.41
C SER A 159 51.71 49.16 36.49
N PHE A 160 50.97 48.07 36.78
CA PHE A 160 50.19 47.54 37.93
C PHE A 160 48.69 47.93 37.91
N LEU A 161 47.82 46.89 37.89
CA LEU A 161 46.34 46.87 37.97
C LEU A 161 45.53 47.23 36.70
N GLY A 162 44.76 46.26 36.20
CA GLY A 162 43.70 46.46 35.18
C GLY A 162 43.37 45.21 34.32
N PRO A 163 42.70 44.17 34.86
CA PRO A 163 42.48 42.92 34.13
C PRO A 163 41.09 42.83 33.46
N ASN A 164 40.97 43.20 32.19
CA ASN A 164 39.92 42.66 31.32
C ASN A 164 40.28 42.79 29.84
N GLY A 165 40.59 41.67 29.18
CA GLY A 165 41.14 41.66 27.81
C GLY A 165 41.17 40.28 27.18
N SER A 166 40.07 39.52 27.33
CA SER A 166 40.00 38.08 27.02
C SER A 166 38.74 37.72 26.22
N SER A 167 38.41 38.57 25.24
CA SER A 167 37.30 38.40 24.31
C SER A 167 37.67 37.97 22.88
N PRO A 168 38.80 38.35 22.25
CA PRO A 168 39.07 37.94 20.87
C PRO A 168 39.36 36.44 20.79
N ASP A 169 40.26 35.95 21.66
CA ASP A 169 40.72 34.55 21.73
C ASP A 169 39.56 33.55 21.75
N LYS A 170 38.47 33.86 22.46
CA LYS A 170 37.26 33.01 22.54
C LYS A 170 36.55 32.87 21.20
N THR A 171 36.42 33.97 20.44
CA THR A 171 35.78 33.94 19.11
C THR A 171 36.66 33.25 18.06
N GLU A 172 37.98 33.23 18.27
CA GLU A 172 38.91 32.46 17.44
C GLU A 172 38.94 30.97 17.84
N GLU A 173 38.80 30.66 19.13
CA GLU A 173 38.65 29.30 19.65
C GLU A 173 37.33 28.66 19.21
N GLU A 174 36.19 29.36 19.32
CA GLU A 174 34.87 28.93 18.83
C GLU A 174 34.89 28.64 17.32
N LEU A 175 35.55 29.50 16.54
CA LEU A 175 35.79 29.30 15.11
C LEU A 175 36.65 28.05 14.86
N ALA A 176 37.73 27.87 15.61
CA ALA A 176 38.62 26.69 15.51
C ALA A 176 37.95 25.38 15.98
N GLN A 177 36.95 25.44 16.87
CA GLN A 177 36.13 24.29 17.24
C GLN A 177 35.13 23.95 16.12
N SER A 178 34.46 24.94 15.53
CA SER A 178 33.50 24.70 14.43
C SER A 178 34.20 24.24 13.14
N THR A 179 35.41 24.71 12.82
CA THR A 179 36.21 24.15 11.70
C THR A 179 36.55 22.67 11.93
N ARG A 180 37.02 22.29 13.12
CA ARG A 180 37.32 20.88 13.45
C ARG A 180 36.11 19.97 13.29
N LYS A 181 34.95 20.38 13.83
CA LYS A 181 33.69 19.65 13.65
C LYS A 181 33.31 19.51 12.17
N CYS A 182 33.46 20.57 11.37
CA CYS A 182 33.24 20.50 9.93
C CYS A 182 34.18 19.50 9.24
N GLU A 183 35.46 19.47 9.62
CA GLU A 183 36.43 18.52 9.07
C GLU A 183 36.17 17.07 9.51
N GLU A 184 35.64 16.86 10.71
CA GLU A 184 35.22 15.55 11.22
C GLU A 184 33.96 15.05 10.50
N LEU A 185 32.92 15.89 10.38
CA LEU A 185 31.70 15.58 9.62
C LEU A 185 32.00 15.37 8.13
N ALA A 186 32.92 16.13 7.52
CA ALA A 186 33.32 15.92 6.13
C ALA A 186 34.03 14.57 5.90
N LYS A 187 34.81 14.07 6.88
CA LYS A 187 35.36 12.71 6.84
C LYS A 187 34.28 11.65 7.01
N GLU A 188 33.33 11.86 7.93
CA GLU A 188 32.21 10.91 8.12
C GLU A 188 31.36 10.81 6.85
N VAL A 189 30.96 11.94 6.25
CA VAL A 189 30.22 11.97 4.99
C VAL A 189 30.99 11.24 3.89
N TRP A 190 32.29 11.50 3.71
CA TRP A 190 33.11 10.80 2.70
C TRP A 190 33.19 9.28 2.94
N ASN A 191 33.41 8.85 4.19
CA ASN A 191 33.43 7.43 4.56
C ASN A 191 32.08 6.74 4.29
N LEU A 192 30.98 7.42 4.60
CA LEU A 192 29.63 6.92 4.35
C LEU A 192 29.31 6.88 2.84
N GLU A 193 29.74 7.88 2.06
CA GLU A 193 29.61 7.86 0.60
C GLU A 193 30.39 6.68 -0.02
N GLN A 194 31.62 6.45 0.41
CA GLN A 194 32.43 5.30 -0.04
C GLN A 194 31.75 3.96 0.30
N ARG A 195 31.24 3.79 1.52
CA ARG A 195 30.56 2.54 1.92
C ARG A 195 29.23 2.34 1.17
N VAL A 196 28.43 3.39 0.99
CA VAL A 196 27.19 3.33 0.19
C VAL A 196 27.51 2.96 -1.26
N GLN A 197 28.54 3.57 -1.87
CA GLN A 197 28.96 3.23 -3.24
C GLN A 197 29.49 1.79 -3.34
N GLN A 198 30.25 1.30 -2.35
CA GLN A 198 30.73 -0.08 -2.31
C GLN A 198 29.58 -1.10 -2.28
N ILE A 199 28.54 -0.86 -1.48
CA ILE A 199 27.36 -1.72 -1.41
C ILE A 199 26.56 -1.65 -2.71
N ASN A 200 26.37 -0.45 -3.26
CA ASN A 200 25.70 -0.26 -4.54
C ASN A 200 26.45 -0.98 -5.68
N ASN A 201 27.79 -0.94 -5.70
CA ASN A 201 28.60 -1.70 -6.65
C ASN A 201 28.37 -3.21 -6.53
N ARG A 202 28.47 -3.81 -5.32
CA ARG A 202 28.22 -5.27 -5.14
C ARG A 202 26.79 -5.67 -5.52
N LEU A 203 25.79 -4.82 -5.24
CA LEU A 203 24.41 -5.06 -5.67
C LEU A 203 24.28 -5.02 -7.22
N LEU A 204 24.94 -4.07 -7.88
CA LEU A 204 24.96 -3.94 -9.34
C LEU A 204 25.70 -5.10 -10.00
N GLU A 205 26.88 -5.47 -9.48
CA GLU A 205 27.69 -6.63 -9.89
C GLU A 205 26.87 -7.92 -9.84
N HIS A 206 26.19 -8.19 -8.71
CA HIS A 206 25.25 -9.30 -8.58
C HIS A 206 24.13 -9.26 -9.63
N THR A 207 23.49 -8.09 -9.87
CA THR A 207 22.43 -8.01 -10.89
C THR A 207 22.96 -8.24 -12.31
N ALA A 208 24.16 -7.74 -12.63
CA ALA A 208 24.79 -7.95 -13.93
C ALA A 208 25.24 -9.41 -14.12
N GLY A 209 25.71 -10.08 -13.06
CA GLY A 209 26.01 -11.51 -13.05
C GLY A 209 24.78 -12.37 -13.33
N ILE A 210 23.64 -12.09 -12.68
CA ILE A 210 22.36 -12.77 -12.95
C ILE A 210 21.88 -12.52 -14.38
N LEU A 211 21.97 -11.28 -14.88
CA LEU A 211 21.58 -10.94 -16.26
C LEU A 211 22.46 -11.67 -17.30
N GLN A 212 23.76 -11.78 -17.07
CA GLN A 212 24.66 -12.57 -17.92
C GLN A 212 24.38 -14.08 -17.86
N MET A 213 24.13 -14.62 -16.66
CA MET A 213 23.78 -16.04 -16.48
C MET A 213 22.49 -16.40 -17.22
N THR A 214 21.45 -15.56 -17.10
CA THR A 214 20.15 -15.77 -17.75
C THR A 214 20.19 -15.55 -19.27
N HIS A 215 20.95 -14.57 -19.77
CA HIS A 215 21.03 -14.26 -21.21
C HIS A 215 21.56 -15.41 -22.07
N LYS A 216 22.46 -16.26 -21.52
CA LYS A 216 22.94 -17.49 -22.19
C LYS A 216 22.01 -18.70 -21.97
N GLY A 217 21.30 -18.76 -20.85
CA GLY A 217 20.50 -19.93 -20.45
C GLY A 217 19.32 -20.26 -21.39
N LEU A 218 18.60 -19.24 -21.87
CA LEU A 218 17.30 -19.40 -22.53
C LEU A 218 17.35 -19.89 -24.00
N LYS A 219 18.53 -20.19 -24.56
CA LYS A 219 18.69 -20.60 -25.97
C LYS A 219 19.54 -21.85 -26.23
N LYS A 220 20.09 -22.52 -25.21
CA LYS A 220 20.94 -23.72 -25.41
C LYS A 220 20.63 -24.93 -24.52
N ASN A 221 19.91 -24.76 -23.41
CA ASN A 221 19.61 -25.87 -22.48
C ASN A 221 18.25 -26.54 -22.74
N LEU A 222 17.90 -26.76 -24.01
CA LEU A 222 16.72 -27.53 -24.44
C LEU A 222 17.05 -28.81 -25.23
N GLN A 223 18.33 -29.15 -25.38
CA GLN A 223 18.81 -30.28 -26.17
C GLN A 223 19.94 -31.03 -25.42
N GLY A 224 19.57 -31.83 -24.42
CA GLY A 224 20.52 -32.71 -23.72
C GLY A 224 19.98 -33.36 -22.45
N ASN A 225 19.53 -34.61 -22.56
CA ASN A 225 19.37 -35.59 -21.48
C ASN A 225 18.55 -35.20 -20.23
N ILE A 226 17.22 -35.27 -20.33
CA ILE A 226 16.39 -36.01 -19.35
C ILE A 226 15.41 -36.88 -20.13
N ALA A 227 15.18 -38.11 -19.68
CA ALA A 227 14.10 -39.00 -20.12
C ALA A 227 13.08 -39.15 -18.97
N ASP A 228 11.91 -39.72 -19.27
CA ASP A 228 10.84 -40.05 -18.33
C ASP A 228 10.03 -38.85 -17.77
N THR A 229 9.23 -38.27 -18.67
CA THR A 229 7.76 -38.02 -18.55
C THR A 229 7.12 -37.44 -17.26
N PRO A 230 6.06 -36.62 -17.37
CA PRO A 230 5.59 -35.81 -18.53
C PRO A 230 5.17 -34.36 -18.14
N GLU A 231 4.53 -33.67 -19.10
CA GLU A 231 3.89 -32.34 -19.00
C GLU A 231 4.80 -31.09 -19.07
N THR A 232 5.23 -30.82 -20.29
CA THR A 232 5.30 -29.43 -20.80
C THR A 232 4.90 -29.45 -22.27
N LEU A 233 3.85 -28.72 -22.65
CA LEU A 233 3.58 -28.06 -23.95
C LEU A 233 2.21 -27.34 -23.86
N ALA A 234 1.94 -26.20 -24.48
CA ALA A 234 2.81 -25.14 -25.01
C ALA A 234 2.01 -23.86 -25.32
N SER A 235 2.66 -22.71 -25.32
CA SER A 235 2.27 -21.50 -26.06
C SER A 235 3.52 -20.62 -26.17
N PRO A 236 3.98 -20.28 -27.40
CA PRO A 236 3.48 -19.08 -28.11
C PRO A 236 3.45 -19.27 -29.66
N ASN A 237 2.89 -18.39 -30.52
CA ASN A 237 2.03 -17.21 -30.35
C ASN A 237 1.38 -16.83 -31.71
N MET A 238 0.19 -16.19 -31.67
CA MET A 238 -0.52 -15.51 -32.79
C MET A 238 -0.92 -16.42 -33.99
N HIS A 239 -2.09 -16.27 -34.64
CA HIS A 239 -2.90 -15.07 -34.87
C HIS A 239 -4.33 -15.46 -35.32
N GLY A 240 -5.39 -14.78 -34.83
CA GLY A 240 -6.77 -14.87 -35.35
C GLY A 240 -7.77 -15.68 -34.52
N SER A 241 -9.03 -15.18 -34.44
CA SER A 241 -10.22 -15.69 -33.71
C SER A 241 -10.02 -16.03 -32.22
N MET A 242 -10.70 -15.43 -31.23
CA MET A 242 -12.08 -14.94 -31.11
C MET A 242 -13.13 -16.05 -31.28
N HIS A 243 -13.81 -16.34 -30.17
CA HIS A 243 -14.83 -17.38 -29.95
C HIS A 243 -14.44 -18.83 -30.31
N ASP A 244 -13.92 -19.54 -29.30
CA ASP A 244 -14.41 -20.89 -29.00
C ASP A 244 -14.77 -20.91 -27.51
N PHE A 245 -16.07 -21.00 -27.21
CA PHE A 245 -16.64 -20.93 -25.86
C PHE A 245 -17.64 -22.08 -25.77
N ASP A 246 -17.39 -23.07 -24.90
CA ASP A 246 -18.12 -24.34 -24.95
C ASP A 246 -19.54 -24.24 -24.35
N GLU A 247 -20.48 -23.79 -25.18
CA GLU A 247 -21.91 -23.70 -24.84
C GLU A 247 -22.56 -25.07 -24.57
N ARG A 248 -21.87 -26.20 -24.83
CA ARG A 248 -22.41 -27.56 -24.65
C ARG A 248 -22.49 -27.98 -23.17
N SER A 249 -21.83 -27.26 -22.27
CA SER A 249 -21.88 -27.52 -20.83
C SER A 249 -23.09 -26.91 -20.10
N LEU A 250 -23.88 -26.05 -20.77
CA LEU A 250 -25.05 -25.38 -20.16
C LEU A 250 -26.42 -26.06 -20.42
N TYR A 251 -26.48 -27.08 -21.28
CA TYR A 251 -27.68 -27.89 -21.49
C TYR A 251 -27.40 -29.38 -21.30
N LYS A 252 -27.46 -29.85 -20.03
CA LYS A 252 -27.80 -31.25 -19.75
C LYS A 252 -29.33 -31.38 -19.66
N PRO A 253 -29.95 -32.39 -20.31
CA PRO A 253 -31.40 -32.59 -20.23
C PRO A 253 -31.91 -32.81 -18.80
N ILE A 254 -33.05 -32.19 -18.48
CA ILE A 254 -33.86 -32.52 -17.30
C ILE A 254 -34.71 -33.74 -17.67
N GLU A 255 -34.13 -34.94 -17.65
CA GLU A 255 -34.85 -36.16 -18.05
C GLU A 255 -34.36 -37.48 -17.41
N GLU A 256 -33.80 -37.46 -16.19
CA GLU A 256 -33.63 -38.71 -15.42
C GLU A 256 -33.74 -38.51 -13.89
N MET A 257 -34.46 -39.42 -13.23
CA MET A 257 -34.81 -39.42 -11.79
C MET A 257 -35.42 -38.11 -11.24
N GLY A 258 -36.74 -37.90 -11.26
CA GLY A 258 -37.86 -38.76 -11.71
C GLY A 258 -38.87 -39.03 -10.58
N GLU A 259 -40.06 -39.54 -10.92
CA GLU A 259 -41.10 -39.81 -9.91
C GLU A 259 -41.99 -40.99 -10.29
N ALA A 260 -42.27 -41.87 -9.32
CA ALA A 260 -43.24 -42.95 -9.44
C ALA A 260 -43.98 -43.12 -8.11
N TYR A 261 -45.25 -42.67 -8.09
CA TYR A 261 -46.23 -42.76 -6.98
C TYR A 261 -45.97 -41.91 -5.72
N GLY A 262 -46.83 -40.90 -5.52
CA GLY A 262 -47.02 -40.19 -4.25
C GLY A 262 -48.03 -39.05 -4.38
N SER A 263 -49.28 -39.24 -3.92
CA SER A 263 -50.35 -38.24 -4.09
C SER A 263 -50.54 -37.33 -2.85
N GLU A 264 -51.29 -36.24 -3.04
CA GLU A 264 -51.94 -35.39 -2.02
C GLU A 264 -51.11 -34.32 -1.27
N ALA A 265 -50.87 -33.21 -1.99
CA ALA A 265 -51.34 -31.86 -1.63
C ALA A 265 -50.99 -31.21 -0.26
N ARG A 266 -50.12 -30.18 -0.30
CA ARG A 266 -50.44 -28.82 0.24
C ARG A 266 -49.43 -27.73 -0.19
N ASN A 267 -49.97 -26.52 -0.40
CA ASN A 267 -49.40 -25.15 -0.45
C ASN A 267 -47.85 -24.96 -0.37
N GLY A 268 -47.20 -24.10 -1.17
CA GLY A 268 -47.67 -23.21 -2.26
C GLY A 268 -46.91 -21.87 -2.36
N ARG A 269 -46.98 -21.21 -3.53
CA ARG A 269 -46.25 -20.00 -3.98
C ARG A 269 -44.76 -20.21 -4.32
N GLY A 270 -44.27 -19.52 -5.36
CA GLY A 270 -42.88 -19.58 -5.81
C GLY A 270 -42.58 -18.68 -7.02
N LEU A 271 -42.85 -19.17 -8.23
CA LEU A 271 -42.59 -18.46 -9.49
C LEU A 271 -43.87 -17.76 -9.99
N GLY A 272 -43.77 -16.54 -10.50
CA GLY A 272 -44.95 -15.75 -10.90
C GLY A 272 -44.70 -14.68 -11.96
N SER A 273 -45.80 -14.21 -12.55
CA SER A 273 -45.93 -13.10 -13.52
C SER A 273 -45.17 -13.25 -14.85
N ALA A 274 -43.85 -13.10 -14.86
CA ALA A 274 -43.09 -12.71 -16.06
C ALA A 274 -43.25 -13.68 -17.26
N GLY A 275 -43.25 -14.99 -17.00
CA GLY A 275 -43.43 -16.00 -18.06
C GLY A 275 -44.85 -16.05 -18.63
N LEU A 276 -45.87 -15.71 -17.84
CA LEU A 276 -47.26 -15.69 -18.30
C LEU A 276 -47.56 -14.41 -19.09
N GLU A 277 -47.01 -13.28 -18.63
CA GLU A 277 -47.11 -11.97 -19.28
C GLU A 277 -46.47 -11.98 -20.68
N ALA A 278 -45.31 -12.62 -20.83
CA ALA A 278 -44.66 -12.82 -22.13
C ALA A 278 -45.52 -13.63 -23.13
N ILE A 279 -46.30 -14.61 -22.66
CA ILE A 279 -47.20 -15.41 -23.51
C ILE A 279 -48.47 -14.61 -23.85
N GLN A 280 -48.99 -13.80 -22.94
CA GLN A 280 -50.12 -12.89 -23.23
C GLN A 280 -49.74 -11.80 -24.24
N ASP A 281 -48.49 -11.34 -24.25
CA ASP A 281 -48.00 -10.41 -25.28
C ASP A 281 -47.74 -11.08 -26.64
N THR A 282 -47.39 -12.37 -26.70
CA THR A 282 -47.39 -13.09 -27.99
C THR A 282 -48.82 -13.34 -28.48
N GLU A 283 -49.76 -13.68 -27.60
CA GLU A 283 -51.19 -13.81 -27.91
C GLU A 283 -51.76 -12.52 -28.53
N ARG A 284 -51.63 -11.37 -27.84
CA ARG A 284 -52.05 -10.04 -28.35
C ARG A 284 -51.42 -9.70 -29.71
N ARG A 285 -50.16 -10.09 -29.91
CA ARG A 285 -49.43 -9.81 -31.16
C ARG A 285 -49.89 -10.72 -32.30
N LEU A 286 -50.24 -11.97 -32.02
CA LEU A 286 -50.85 -12.90 -32.98
C LEU A 286 -52.29 -12.47 -33.32
N GLU A 287 -53.08 -12.03 -32.34
CA GLU A 287 -54.40 -11.43 -32.57
C GLU A 287 -54.29 -10.23 -33.53
N TYR A 288 -53.40 -9.27 -33.24
CA TYR A 288 -53.16 -8.11 -34.10
C TYR A 288 -52.70 -8.50 -35.52
N LEU A 289 -51.82 -9.50 -35.66
CA LEU A 289 -51.38 -9.98 -36.96
C LEU A 289 -52.51 -10.66 -37.75
N SER A 290 -53.33 -11.49 -37.09
CA SER A 290 -54.50 -12.12 -37.71
C SER A 290 -55.52 -11.07 -38.19
N GLY A 291 -55.76 -10.02 -37.39
CA GLY A 291 -56.59 -8.88 -37.76
C GLY A 291 -56.03 -8.07 -38.92
N ARG A 292 -54.71 -7.82 -38.95
CA ARG A 292 -54.04 -7.12 -40.06
C ARG A 292 -54.10 -7.93 -41.36
N LEU A 293 -53.89 -9.25 -41.28
CA LEU A 293 -53.94 -10.16 -42.42
C LEU A 293 -55.36 -10.26 -42.99
N ARG A 294 -56.38 -10.41 -42.13
CA ARG A 294 -57.79 -10.36 -42.55
C ARG A 294 -58.15 -9.07 -43.28
N ASN A 295 -57.68 -7.92 -42.80
CA ASN A 295 -57.86 -6.64 -43.50
C ASN A 295 -57.17 -6.61 -44.87
N MET A 296 -56.01 -7.23 -45.01
CA MET A 296 -55.29 -7.33 -46.29
C MET A 296 -56.04 -8.21 -47.30
N ILE A 297 -56.63 -9.34 -46.86
CA ILE A 297 -57.44 -10.21 -47.73
C ILE A 297 -58.76 -9.51 -48.13
N LEU A 298 -59.41 -8.81 -47.22
CA LEU A 298 -60.63 -8.03 -47.54
C LEU A 298 -60.33 -6.85 -48.48
N GLN A 299 -59.10 -6.33 -48.50
CA GLN A 299 -58.66 -5.31 -49.48
C GLN A 299 -58.35 -5.91 -50.85
N SER A 300 -57.82 -7.14 -50.93
CA SER A 300 -57.52 -7.80 -52.21
C SER A 300 -58.73 -8.52 -52.81
N ASN A 301 -59.67 -8.99 -51.98
CA ASN A 301 -60.81 -9.81 -52.40
C ASN A 301 -62.02 -9.60 -51.46
N PRO A 302 -62.91 -8.64 -51.74
CA PRO A 302 -63.91 -8.16 -50.77
C PRO A 302 -65.07 -9.13 -50.49
N ASP A 303 -65.34 -10.07 -51.40
CA ASP A 303 -66.38 -11.11 -51.24
C ASP A 303 -65.83 -12.39 -50.55
N SER A 304 -64.64 -12.33 -49.94
CA SER A 304 -64.03 -13.49 -49.27
C SER A 304 -64.77 -13.89 -47.98
N GLY A 305 -65.40 -15.06 -48.01
CA GLY A 305 -66.16 -15.65 -46.90
C GLY A 305 -65.29 -16.19 -45.75
N LEU A 306 -64.25 -15.46 -45.34
CA LEU A 306 -63.35 -15.84 -44.26
C LEU A 306 -64.08 -15.94 -42.92
N ALA A 307 -63.68 -16.94 -42.11
CA ALA A 307 -64.16 -17.11 -40.76
C ALA A 307 -63.86 -15.87 -39.87
N PRO A 308 -64.66 -15.63 -38.82
CA PRO A 308 -64.29 -14.71 -37.75
C PRO A 308 -62.92 -15.08 -37.15
N ILE A 309 -62.20 -14.07 -36.66
CA ILE A 309 -60.97 -14.30 -35.89
C ILE A 309 -61.35 -15.12 -34.64
N PRO A 310 -60.58 -16.17 -34.27
CA PRO A 310 -60.81 -16.91 -33.03
C PRO A 310 -60.87 -15.98 -31.81
N GLN A 311 -61.76 -16.29 -30.87
CA GLN A 311 -61.86 -15.60 -29.58
C GLN A 311 -61.69 -16.61 -28.44
N PRO A 312 -61.06 -16.22 -27.31
CA PRO A 312 -60.90 -17.10 -26.16
C PRO A 312 -62.28 -17.50 -25.61
N SER A 313 -62.54 -18.80 -25.51
CA SER A 313 -63.80 -19.32 -24.99
C SER A 313 -63.85 -19.19 -23.46
N PRO A 314 -64.96 -18.72 -22.87
CA PRO A 314 -64.98 -18.27 -21.47
C PRO A 314 -64.91 -19.38 -20.40
N ASP A 315 -64.94 -20.65 -20.81
CA ASP A 315 -64.96 -21.83 -19.93
C ASP A 315 -63.63 -22.64 -19.94
N GLN A 316 -62.53 -22.09 -20.47
CA GLN A 316 -61.21 -22.75 -20.44
C GLN A 316 -60.36 -22.35 -19.22
N ASP A 317 -59.72 -23.34 -18.60
CA ASP A 317 -58.87 -23.17 -17.42
C ASP A 317 -57.66 -22.25 -17.70
N PRO A 318 -57.33 -21.29 -16.81
CA PRO A 318 -56.32 -20.25 -17.04
C PRO A 318 -54.85 -20.73 -17.03
N ASN A 319 -54.62 -22.05 -17.06
CA ASN A 319 -53.29 -22.66 -17.03
C ASN A 319 -52.71 -22.99 -18.43
N TYR A 320 -53.49 -22.85 -19.52
CA TYR A 320 -53.07 -23.24 -20.88
C TYR A 320 -53.25 -22.14 -21.96
N PRO A 321 -52.51 -21.02 -21.86
CA PRO A 321 -52.54 -19.94 -22.87
C PRO A 321 -51.91 -20.31 -24.22
N THR A 322 -51.29 -21.49 -24.36
CA THR A 322 -50.69 -21.94 -25.63
C THR A 322 -51.75 -22.20 -26.71
N ALA A 323 -52.93 -22.70 -26.31
CA ALA A 323 -53.96 -23.16 -27.26
C ALA A 323 -54.62 -22.02 -28.06
N THR A 324 -54.71 -20.82 -27.50
CA THR A 324 -55.22 -19.63 -28.21
C THR A 324 -54.18 -19.12 -29.22
N CYS A 325 -52.90 -19.10 -28.85
CA CYS A 325 -51.79 -18.81 -29.76
C CYS A 325 -51.76 -19.78 -30.97
N GLU A 326 -51.93 -21.09 -30.74
CA GLU A 326 -52.03 -22.10 -31.81
C GLU A 326 -53.23 -21.83 -32.73
N ALA A 327 -54.39 -21.47 -32.19
CA ALA A 327 -55.57 -21.12 -32.98
C ALA A 327 -55.37 -19.86 -33.85
N HIS A 328 -54.68 -18.83 -33.34
CA HIS A 328 -54.33 -17.65 -34.14
C HIS A 328 -53.29 -17.94 -35.22
N LEU A 329 -52.33 -18.85 -34.98
CA LEU A 329 -51.35 -19.28 -35.98
C LEU A 329 -52.03 -20.01 -37.14
N ALA A 330 -52.90 -21.00 -36.86
CA ALA A 330 -53.63 -21.73 -37.91
C ALA A 330 -54.51 -20.79 -38.78
N TYR A 331 -55.13 -19.78 -38.18
CA TYR A 331 -55.90 -18.76 -38.91
C TYR A 331 -55.01 -17.88 -39.82
N ILE A 332 -53.77 -17.58 -39.39
CA ILE A 332 -52.80 -16.85 -40.21
C ILE A 332 -52.32 -17.70 -41.39
N GLU A 333 -52.10 -19.01 -41.20
CA GLU A 333 -51.71 -19.94 -42.26
C GLU A 333 -52.78 -20.07 -43.35
N GLU A 334 -54.03 -20.36 -42.99
CA GLU A 334 -55.14 -20.49 -43.96
C GLU A 334 -55.35 -19.19 -44.78
N GLY A 335 -55.21 -18.03 -44.13
CA GLY A 335 -55.32 -16.74 -44.80
C GLY A 335 -54.11 -16.37 -45.69
N LEU A 336 -52.91 -16.89 -45.42
CA LEU A 336 -51.76 -16.73 -46.31
C LEU A 336 -51.94 -17.54 -47.60
N ASP A 337 -52.47 -18.77 -47.51
CA ASP A 337 -52.76 -19.62 -48.68
C ASP A 337 -53.83 -19.00 -49.60
N MET A 338 -54.82 -18.31 -49.03
CA MET A 338 -55.81 -17.52 -49.77
C MET A 338 -55.19 -16.34 -50.54
N LEU A 339 -54.16 -15.69 -49.98
CA LEU A 339 -53.38 -14.65 -50.67
C LEU A 339 -52.48 -15.23 -51.77
N GLY A 340 -51.77 -16.32 -51.48
CA GLY A 340 -50.92 -17.02 -52.46
C GLY A 340 -51.71 -17.51 -53.68
N SER A 341 -52.87 -18.11 -53.43
CA SER A 341 -53.81 -18.57 -54.48
C SER A 341 -54.30 -17.41 -55.37
N SER A 342 -54.46 -16.21 -54.81
CA SER A 342 -54.91 -15.02 -55.54
C SER A 342 -53.82 -14.43 -56.46
N ALA A 343 -52.54 -14.73 -56.23
CA ALA A 343 -51.42 -14.21 -57.02
C ALA A 343 -51.09 -15.03 -58.29
N SER A 344 -51.66 -16.23 -58.44
CA SER A 344 -51.25 -17.22 -59.46
C SER A 344 -51.91 -17.05 -60.85
N GLY A 345 -52.74 -16.01 -61.05
CA GLY A 345 -53.68 -15.93 -62.18
C GLY A 345 -53.42 -14.86 -63.24
N GLY A 346 -52.34 -14.95 -64.04
CA GLY A 346 -52.15 -14.01 -65.16
C GLY A 346 -50.96 -14.29 -66.10
N PRO A 347 -51.17 -14.67 -67.38
CA PRO A 347 -50.09 -14.94 -68.34
C PRO A 347 -49.83 -13.78 -69.33
N SER A 348 -48.58 -13.29 -69.43
CA SER A 348 -48.15 -12.35 -70.50
C SER A 348 -46.69 -12.53 -70.93
N GLN A 349 -46.51 -13.42 -71.92
CA GLN A 349 -45.69 -13.23 -73.13
C GLN A 349 -44.39 -12.37 -73.07
N THR A 350 -43.25 -13.07 -73.00
CA THR A 350 -42.14 -12.92 -73.98
C THR A 350 -41.71 -11.49 -74.36
N ARG A 351 -41.47 -10.63 -73.38
CA ARG A 351 -40.59 -9.45 -73.50
C ARG A 351 -39.69 -9.24 -72.27
N GLY A 352 -39.53 -10.30 -71.46
CA GLY A 352 -38.77 -10.25 -70.19
C GLY A 352 -37.28 -10.02 -70.39
N VAL A 353 -36.59 -10.91 -71.12
CA VAL A 353 -35.12 -11.05 -71.07
C VAL A 353 -34.31 -9.74 -71.08
N ASP A 354 -34.62 -8.79 -71.98
CA ASP A 354 -33.94 -7.49 -72.04
C ASP A 354 -34.25 -6.61 -70.81
N TYR A 355 -35.52 -6.55 -70.39
CA TYR A 355 -35.95 -5.85 -69.18
C TYR A 355 -35.43 -6.50 -67.90
N ASP A 356 -35.34 -7.83 -67.86
CA ASP A 356 -34.80 -8.60 -66.75
C ASP A 356 -33.28 -8.32 -66.61
N HIS A 357 -32.56 -8.10 -67.72
CA HIS A 357 -31.16 -7.66 -67.69
C HIS A 357 -31.00 -6.20 -67.28
N GLU A 358 -31.80 -5.27 -67.84
CA GLU A 358 -31.74 -3.84 -67.48
C GLU A 358 -32.09 -3.62 -65.98
N GLN A 359 -33.03 -4.41 -65.44
CA GLN A 359 -33.32 -4.43 -64.00
C GLN A 359 -32.22 -5.10 -63.16
N LEU A 360 -31.59 -6.19 -63.63
CA LEU A 360 -30.43 -6.77 -62.94
C LEU A 360 -29.22 -5.83 -62.95
N GLU A 361 -29.05 -5.00 -63.99
CA GLU A 361 -28.04 -3.93 -64.02
C GLU A 361 -28.37 -2.83 -63.00
N GLU A 362 -29.62 -2.34 -62.94
CA GLU A 362 -30.05 -1.35 -61.93
C GLU A 362 -29.88 -1.89 -60.50
N ILE A 363 -30.27 -3.13 -60.24
CA ILE A 363 -30.14 -3.76 -58.92
C ILE A 363 -28.67 -3.92 -58.53
N ASN A 364 -27.79 -4.34 -59.46
CA ASN A 364 -26.36 -4.48 -59.19
C ASN A 364 -25.67 -3.12 -58.96
N ALA A 365 -25.99 -2.10 -59.76
CA ALA A 365 -25.51 -0.74 -59.56
C ALA A 365 -25.98 -0.15 -58.21
N ARG A 366 -27.23 -0.46 -57.81
CA ARG A 366 -27.80 -0.06 -56.52
C ARG A 366 -27.15 -0.80 -55.35
N LEU A 367 -26.88 -2.10 -55.47
CA LEU A 367 -26.15 -2.89 -54.48
C LEU A 367 -24.73 -2.34 -54.29
N TYR A 368 -24.00 -2.13 -55.38
CA TYR A 368 -22.67 -1.50 -55.37
C TYR A 368 -22.69 -0.15 -54.64
N SER A 369 -23.68 0.70 -54.95
CA SER A 369 -23.87 2.01 -54.29
C SER A 369 -24.12 1.87 -52.78
N VAL A 370 -24.94 0.91 -52.34
CA VAL A 370 -25.20 0.65 -50.90
C VAL A 370 -23.96 0.12 -50.18
N VAL A 371 -23.17 -0.76 -50.82
CA VAL A 371 -21.88 -1.24 -50.29
C VAL A 371 -20.90 -0.08 -50.11
N GLN A 372 -20.84 0.85 -51.07
CA GLN A 372 -19.95 2.00 -51.10
C GLN A 372 -20.35 3.10 -50.09
N GLN A 373 -21.65 3.41 -49.95
CA GLN A 373 -22.15 4.52 -49.12
C GLN A 373 -22.18 4.21 -47.61
N SER A 374 -22.13 2.94 -47.22
CA SER A 374 -22.40 2.48 -45.85
C SER A 374 -21.24 2.67 -44.83
N GLY A 375 -20.33 3.61 -45.10
CA GLY A 375 -19.57 4.36 -44.07
C GLY A 375 -18.52 3.65 -43.21
N ILE A 376 -18.29 2.34 -43.32
CA ILE A 376 -17.30 1.62 -42.50
C ILE A 376 -15.90 1.71 -43.13
N PRO A 377 -14.88 2.26 -42.44
CA PRO A 377 -13.51 2.23 -42.93
C PRO A 377 -12.93 0.81 -42.90
N HIS A 378 -12.16 0.45 -43.95
CA HIS A 378 -11.49 -0.85 -44.14
C HIS A 378 -12.37 -2.05 -44.56
N ALA A 379 -13.62 -1.86 -44.97
CA ALA A 379 -14.36 -2.91 -45.69
C ALA A 379 -13.76 -3.14 -47.10
N GLN A 380 -13.76 -4.38 -47.59
CA GLN A 380 -13.40 -4.66 -48.98
C GLN A 380 -14.46 -4.06 -49.92
N THR A 381 -14.04 -3.23 -50.87
CA THR A 381 -14.89 -2.76 -51.96
C THR A 381 -15.17 -3.91 -52.92
N LEU A 382 -16.45 -4.13 -53.27
CA LEU A 382 -16.76 -5.00 -54.41
C LEU A 382 -16.08 -4.47 -55.70
N PRO A 383 -15.74 -5.34 -56.66
CA PRO A 383 -15.38 -4.89 -58.01
C PRO A 383 -16.57 -4.16 -58.65
N PRO A 384 -16.36 -3.33 -59.69
CA PRO A 384 -17.47 -2.77 -60.46
C PRO A 384 -18.34 -3.89 -61.07
N PRO A 385 -19.63 -3.64 -61.31
CA PRO A 385 -20.50 -4.60 -62.00
C PRO A 385 -20.00 -4.84 -63.45
N PRO A 386 -20.26 -6.03 -64.03
CA PRO A 386 -19.83 -6.36 -65.39
C PRO A 386 -20.67 -5.66 -66.47
N ASP A 387 -20.07 -5.41 -67.63
CA ASP A 387 -20.69 -4.67 -68.74
C ASP A 387 -21.68 -5.54 -69.54
N SER A 388 -22.91 -5.04 -69.71
CA SER A 388 -24.08 -5.70 -70.33
C SER A 388 -23.98 -6.00 -71.84
N SER A 389 -22.77 -6.00 -72.42
CA SER A 389 -22.51 -6.39 -73.81
C SER A 389 -21.68 -7.67 -73.95
N GLN A 390 -21.14 -8.25 -72.87
CA GLN A 390 -20.32 -9.47 -72.90
C GLN A 390 -20.59 -10.49 -71.78
N SER A 391 -21.23 -10.09 -70.67
CA SER A 391 -21.53 -10.98 -69.55
C SER A 391 -22.91 -11.64 -69.66
N ASP A 392 -22.96 -12.96 -69.43
CA ASP A 392 -24.22 -13.72 -69.38
C ASP A 392 -25.03 -13.41 -68.10
N ALA A 393 -26.34 -13.68 -68.15
CA ALA A 393 -27.26 -13.58 -67.01
C ALA A 393 -26.72 -14.21 -65.71
N ALA A 394 -25.99 -15.33 -65.84
CA ALA A 394 -25.41 -16.07 -64.73
C ALA A 394 -24.29 -15.29 -64.02
N GLU A 395 -23.54 -14.44 -64.73
CA GLU A 395 -22.45 -13.62 -64.15
C GLU A 395 -23.03 -12.43 -63.37
N HIS A 396 -24.06 -11.77 -63.89
CA HIS A 396 -24.80 -10.73 -63.15
C HIS A 396 -25.46 -11.30 -61.89
N LEU A 397 -25.98 -12.52 -61.92
CA LEU A 397 -26.56 -13.20 -60.74
C LEU A 397 -25.49 -13.70 -59.75
N ALA A 398 -24.31 -14.12 -60.23
CA ALA A 398 -23.18 -14.50 -59.38
C ALA A 398 -22.53 -13.29 -58.69
N TYR A 399 -22.45 -12.14 -59.38
CA TYR A 399 -22.06 -10.87 -58.78
C TYR A 399 -23.07 -10.44 -57.70
N LEU A 400 -24.37 -10.54 -58.00
CA LEU A 400 -25.45 -10.18 -57.09
C LEU A 400 -25.45 -11.05 -55.83
N SER A 401 -25.29 -12.38 -55.96
CA SER A 401 -25.23 -13.28 -54.81
C SER A 401 -23.96 -13.11 -53.98
N ALA A 402 -22.79 -12.92 -54.60
CA ALA A 402 -21.56 -12.57 -53.89
C ALA A 402 -21.67 -11.21 -53.15
N GLY A 403 -22.35 -10.24 -53.76
CA GLY A 403 -22.67 -8.95 -53.14
C GLY A 403 -23.64 -9.06 -51.96
N ILE A 404 -24.67 -9.90 -52.07
CA ILE A 404 -25.59 -10.18 -50.96
C ILE A 404 -24.86 -10.89 -49.82
N SER A 405 -24.13 -11.98 -50.06
CA SER A 405 -23.44 -12.68 -48.96
C SER A 405 -22.26 -11.89 -48.38
N GLY A 406 -21.67 -10.97 -49.15
CA GLY A 406 -20.74 -9.95 -48.63
C GLY A 406 -21.43 -8.88 -47.75
N LEU A 407 -22.71 -8.58 -47.99
CA LEU A 407 -23.54 -7.73 -47.14
C LEU A 407 -24.05 -8.48 -45.91
N GLU A 408 -24.49 -9.73 -46.04
CA GLU A 408 -24.92 -10.61 -44.94
C GLU A 408 -23.77 -10.77 -43.92
N GLY A 409 -22.61 -11.25 -44.35
CA GLY A 409 -21.42 -11.37 -43.48
C GLY A 409 -20.83 -10.04 -42.98
N ARG A 410 -21.36 -8.89 -43.42
CA ARG A 410 -21.09 -7.55 -42.88
C ARG A 410 -22.17 -7.09 -41.90
N ILE A 411 -23.43 -7.47 -42.12
CA ILE A 411 -24.53 -7.33 -41.17
C ILE A 411 -24.26 -8.19 -39.93
N ASP A 412 -23.82 -9.44 -40.10
CA ASP A 412 -23.46 -10.32 -38.99
C ASP A 412 -22.35 -9.72 -38.13
N LYS A 413 -21.29 -9.19 -38.74
CA LYS A 413 -20.21 -8.48 -38.03
C LYS A 413 -20.68 -7.19 -37.35
N LEU A 414 -21.68 -6.50 -37.89
CA LEU A 414 -22.32 -5.35 -37.24
C LEU A 414 -23.23 -5.78 -36.08
N LEU A 415 -23.90 -6.93 -36.18
CA LEU A 415 -24.70 -7.51 -35.11
C LEU A 415 -23.83 -8.06 -33.98
N GLU A 416 -22.67 -8.63 -34.31
CA GLU A 416 -21.60 -9.03 -33.39
C GLU A 416 -20.97 -7.81 -32.71
N GLN A 417 -20.56 -6.78 -33.46
CA GLN A 417 -20.09 -5.52 -32.86
C GLN A 417 -21.17 -4.87 -31.97
N LYS A 418 -22.44 -4.92 -32.38
CA LYS A 418 -23.57 -4.45 -31.58
C LYS A 418 -23.76 -5.30 -30.32
N SER A 419 -23.68 -6.62 -30.38
CA SER A 419 -23.85 -7.48 -29.21
C SER A 419 -22.70 -7.29 -28.22
N ILE A 420 -21.46 -7.23 -28.69
CA ILE A 420 -20.27 -6.91 -27.90
C ILE A 420 -20.41 -5.52 -27.25
N LEU A 421 -20.77 -4.48 -28.00
CA LEU A 421 -21.01 -3.14 -27.44
C LEU A 421 -22.19 -3.11 -26.47
N THR A 422 -23.25 -3.88 -26.70
CA THR A 422 -24.39 -3.98 -25.77
C THR A 422 -23.96 -4.66 -24.47
N THR A 423 -23.22 -5.76 -24.54
CA THR A 423 -22.63 -6.45 -23.39
C THR A 423 -21.62 -5.56 -22.66
N GLN A 424 -20.78 -4.81 -23.36
CA GLN A 424 -19.83 -3.88 -22.75
C GLN A 424 -20.53 -2.71 -22.06
N ILE A 425 -21.57 -2.12 -22.67
CA ILE A 425 -22.42 -1.09 -22.06
C ILE A 425 -23.16 -1.66 -20.84
N GLN A 426 -23.65 -2.90 -20.91
CA GLN A 426 -24.32 -3.56 -19.80
C GLN A 426 -23.36 -3.85 -18.64
N GLN A 427 -22.19 -4.43 -18.91
CA GLN A 427 -21.13 -4.65 -17.92
C GLN A 427 -20.66 -3.32 -17.30
N GLN A 428 -20.49 -2.26 -18.09
CA GLN A 428 -20.10 -0.95 -17.56
C GLN A 428 -21.23 -0.28 -16.76
N ARG A 429 -22.50 -0.52 -17.09
CA ARG A 429 -23.66 -0.15 -16.25
C ARG A 429 -23.70 -0.95 -14.95
N GLU A 430 -23.37 -2.23 -14.97
CA GLU A 430 -23.34 -3.08 -13.77
C GLU A 430 -22.15 -2.75 -12.86
N LEU A 431 -20.98 -2.42 -13.43
CA LEU A 431 -19.82 -1.94 -12.69
C LEU A 431 -20.08 -0.56 -12.07
N ASN A 432 -20.65 0.38 -12.86
CA ASN A 432 -21.06 1.67 -12.33
C ASN A 432 -22.13 1.52 -11.25
N SER A 433 -23.17 0.72 -11.48
CA SER A 433 -24.25 0.45 -10.51
C SER A 433 -23.76 -0.20 -9.21
N LYS A 434 -22.74 -1.07 -9.26
CA LYS A 434 -22.07 -1.60 -8.06
C LYS A 434 -21.30 -0.51 -7.33
N SER A 435 -20.51 0.30 -8.04
CA SER A 435 -19.80 1.45 -7.45
C SER A 435 -20.74 2.51 -6.90
N ASP A 436 -21.90 2.73 -7.54
CA ASP A 436 -22.97 3.62 -7.08
C ASP A 436 -23.59 3.06 -5.80
N ALA A 437 -23.95 1.78 -5.77
CA ALA A 437 -24.49 1.13 -4.57
C ALA A 437 -23.51 1.07 -3.39
N GLU A 438 -22.21 0.86 -3.64
CA GLU A 438 -21.15 0.90 -2.63
C GLU A 438 -20.98 2.33 -2.08
N ARG A 439 -21.01 3.35 -2.94
CA ARG A 439 -20.98 4.76 -2.53
C ARG A 439 -22.25 5.18 -1.79
N ASP A 440 -23.43 4.76 -2.23
CA ASP A 440 -24.70 5.04 -1.56
C ASP A 440 -24.78 4.35 -0.20
N ALA A 441 -24.22 3.13 -0.06
CA ALA A 441 -24.08 2.45 1.23
C ALA A 441 -23.14 3.20 2.18
N HIS A 442 -21.96 3.63 1.70
CA HIS A 442 -21.03 4.44 2.50
C HIS A 442 -21.61 5.83 2.86
N ILE A 443 -22.37 6.46 1.96
CA ILE A 443 -23.11 7.69 2.23
C ILE A 443 -24.20 7.45 3.28
N ALA A 444 -24.93 6.33 3.22
CA ALA A 444 -25.92 5.96 4.23
C ALA A 444 -25.27 5.74 5.60
N GLU A 445 -24.12 5.06 5.66
CA GLU A 445 -23.36 4.91 6.91
C GLU A 445 -22.89 6.26 7.46
N LEU A 446 -22.33 7.13 6.61
CA LEU A 446 -21.92 8.49 7.02
C LEU A 446 -23.11 9.33 7.50
N VAL A 447 -24.29 9.16 6.90
CA VAL A 447 -25.55 9.81 7.32
C VAL A 447 -26.04 9.24 8.66
N GLU A 448 -25.89 7.94 8.92
CA GLU A 448 -26.21 7.33 10.21
C GLU A 448 -25.23 7.79 11.31
N GLN A 449 -23.92 7.83 11.03
CA GLN A 449 -22.91 8.39 11.92
C GLN A 449 -23.19 9.88 12.22
N LEU A 450 -23.51 10.69 11.21
CA LEU A 450 -23.93 12.09 11.40
C LEU A 450 -25.25 12.23 12.15
N ALA A 451 -26.20 11.29 12.01
CA ALA A 451 -27.42 11.27 12.79
C ALA A 451 -27.16 10.91 14.26
N HIS A 452 -26.22 10.01 14.53
CA HIS A 452 -25.76 9.67 15.88
C HIS A 452 -25.11 10.90 16.55
N VAL A 453 -24.11 11.51 15.90
CA VAL A 453 -23.43 12.71 16.42
C VAL A 453 -24.39 13.89 16.60
N ARG A 454 -25.38 14.07 15.71
CA ARG A 454 -26.44 15.09 15.88
C ARG A 454 -27.34 14.80 17.08
N LYS A 455 -27.67 13.53 17.34
CA LYS A 455 -28.47 13.13 18.50
C LYS A 455 -27.70 13.30 19.80
N ASP A 456 -26.40 12.98 19.82
CA ASP A 456 -25.54 13.20 20.99
C ASP A 456 -25.34 14.69 21.26
N LEU A 457 -25.25 15.51 20.20
CA LEU A 457 -25.27 16.97 20.30
C LEU A 457 -26.62 17.48 20.81
N GLU A 458 -27.76 16.98 20.31
CA GLU A 458 -29.10 17.36 20.77
C GLU A 458 -29.30 16.99 22.26
N LEU A 459 -28.80 15.83 22.70
CA LEU A 459 -28.77 15.44 24.11
C LEU A 459 -27.94 16.43 24.93
N SER A 460 -26.70 16.72 24.51
CA SER A 460 -25.81 17.66 25.21
C SER A 460 -26.34 19.10 25.22
N GLU A 461 -26.99 19.55 24.15
CA GLU A 461 -27.70 20.83 24.11
C GLU A 461 -28.93 20.82 25.03
N SER A 462 -29.64 19.68 25.17
CA SER A 462 -30.77 19.56 26.09
C SER A 462 -30.34 19.60 27.57
N GLU A 463 -29.20 18.99 27.90
CA GLU A 463 -28.56 19.07 29.23
C GLU A 463 -28.03 20.49 29.50
N GLY A 464 -27.45 21.12 28.47
CA GLY A 464 -27.04 22.53 28.48
C GLY A 464 -28.22 23.52 28.61
N GLN A 465 -29.41 23.16 28.13
CA GLN A 465 -30.63 23.94 28.31
C GLN A 465 -31.25 23.70 29.69
N GLN A 466 -31.26 22.46 30.20
CA GLN A 466 -31.73 22.14 31.55
C GLN A 466 -30.90 22.87 32.62
N SER A 467 -29.57 22.77 32.57
CA SER A 467 -28.67 23.47 33.50
C SER A 467 -28.78 25.01 33.39
N ARG A 468 -29.08 25.56 32.20
CA ARG A 468 -29.42 26.98 32.04
C ARG A 468 -30.77 27.36 32.65
N ALA A 469 -31.78 26.52 32.50
CA ALA A 469 -33.12 26.75 33.08
C ALA A 469 -33.10 26.65 34.61
N GLU A 470 -32.31 25.73 35.17
CA GLU A 470 -32.04 25.65 36.62
C GLU A 470 -31.34 26.93 37.13
N LEU A 471 -30.36 27.44 36.38
CA LEU A 471 -29.67 28.68 36.70
C LEU A 471 -30.57 29.92 36.56
N GLU A 472 -31.44 29.98 35.54
CA GLU A 472 -32.45 31.03 35.40
C GLU A 472 -33.49 30.99 36.52
N GLN A 473 -33.92 29.79 36.93
CA GLN A 473 -34.80 29.60 38.09
C GLN A 473 -34.12 30.06 39.39
N ALA A 474 -32.83 29.77 39.58
CA ALA A 474 -32.05 30.25 40.73
C ALA A 474 -31.87 31.78 40.71
N LEU A 475 -31.67 32.38 39.53
CA LEU A 475 -31.61 33.85 39.38
C LEU A 475 -32.97 34.52 39.66
N GLU A 476 -34.08 33.94 39.21
CA GLU A 476 -35.41 34.49 39.51
C GLU A 476 -35.78 34.30 40.99
N GLN A 477 -35.35 33.20 41.64
CA GLN A 477 -35.44 33.04 43.10
C GLN A 477 -34.62 34.11 43.83
N LEU A 478 -33.37 34.37 43.43
CA LEU A 478 -32.55 35.44 43.99
C LEU A 478 -33.17 36.83 43.76
N LYS A 479 -33.85 37.04 42.64
CA LYS A 479 -34.54 38.29 42.29
C LYS A 479 -35.84 38.49 43.09
N VAL A 480 -36.60 37.42 43.36
CA VAL A 480 -37.72 37.45 44.31
C VAL A 480 -37.21 37.77 45.72
N LEU A 481 -36.15 37.10 46.19
CA LEU A 481 -35.53 37.40 47.49
C LEU A 481 -35.00 38.84 47.57
N GLN A 482 -34.42 39.38 46.48
CA GLN A 482 -34.03 40.79 46.40
C GLN A 482 -35.24 41.73 46.47
N GLN A 483 -36.35 41.40 45.79
CA GLN A 483 -37.58 42.19 45.81
C GLN A 483 -38.29 42.14 47.18
N GLU A 484 -38.25 41.00 47.88
CA GLU A 484 -38.71 40.87 49.27
C GLU A 484 -37.80 41.68 50.23
N LEU A 485 -36.47 41.63 50.03
CA LEU A 485 -35.51 42.43 50.77
C LEU A 485 -35.68 43.94 50.52
N GLU A 486 -36.10 44.35 49.32
CA GLU A 486 -36.45 45.75 49.01
C GLU A 486 -37.82 46.17 49.55
N GLY A 487 -38.81 45.27 49.56
CA GLY A 487 -40.07 45.48 50.28
C GLY A 487 -39.83 45.71 51.78
N HIS A 488 -39.02 44.88 52.43
CA HIS A 488 -38.63 45.08 53.82
C HIS A 488 -37.81 46.36 54.05
N LYS A 489 -37.00 46.81 53.08
CA LYS A 489 -36.32 48.14 53.15
C LYS A 489 -37.27 49.32 52.97
N GLU A 490 -38.41 49.15 52.31
CA GLU A 490 -39.47 50.17 52.25
C GLU A 490 -40.22 50.26 53.59
N GLU A 491 -40.51 49.12 54.25
CA GLU A 491 -41.15 49.08 55.56
C GLU A 491 -40.24 49.58 56.71
N HIS A 492 -38.96 49.19 56.75
CA HIS A 492 -38.06 49.42 57.90
C HIS A 492 -37.26 50.73 57.90
N LYS A 493 -37.75 51.80 57.26
CA LYS A 493 -37.00 53.06 57.10
C LYS A 493 -36.70 53.87 58.40
N MET A 494 -37.10 53.43 59.59
CA MET A 494 -36.88 54.17 60.86
C MET A 494 -36.25 53.43 62.05
N GLU A 495 -35.88 52.14 61.97
CA GLU A 495 -35.29 51.38 63.11
C GLU A 495 -33.80 51.06 62.91
N ASN A 496 -33.03 52.12 62.62
CA ASN A 496 -31.94 52.05 61.63
C ASN A 496 -30.51 51.85 62.18
N VAL A 497 -30.33 51.09 63.28
CA VAL A 497 -28.97 50.77 63.81
C VAL A 497 -28.81 49.30 64.24
N SER A 498 -29.82 48.69 64.88
CA SER A 498 -29.72 47.28 65.31
C SER A 498 -29.80 46.30 64.14
N GLY A 499 -30.63 46.60 63.13
CA GLY A 499 -30.82 45.73 61.96
C GLY A 499 -29.60 45.62 61.06
N ALA A 500 -28.80 46.67 60.92
CA ALA A 500 -27.59 46.66 60.08
C ALA A 500 -26.56 45.63 60.57
N MET A 501 -26.33 45.55 61.88
CA MET A 501 -25.42 44.57 62.49
C MET A 501 -25.96 43.12 62.45
N ALA A 502 -27.28 42.93 62.34
CA ALA A 502 -27.88 41.62 62.13
C ALA A 502 -27.76 41.19 60.66
N SER A 503 -28.15 42.06 59.73
CA SER A 503 -28.08 41.83 58.29
C SER A 503 -26.63 41.61 57.79
N GLU A 504 -25.64 42.34 58.33
CA GLU A 504 -24.24 42.06 58.00
C GLU A 504 -23.79 40.69 58.54
N LYS A 505 -24.33 40.25 59.69
CA LYS A 505 -24.01 38.96 60.28
C LYS A 505 -24.68 37.80 59.53
N GLU A 506 -25.89 37.98 59.02
CA GLU A 506 -26.59 37.02 58.15
C GLU A 506 -25.94 36.95 56.76
N ALA A 507 -25.54 38.08 56.18
CA ALA A 507 -24.76 38.12 54.94
C ALA A 507 -23.39 37.44 55.08
N ARG A 508 -22.74 37.57 56.25
CA ARG A 508 -21.52 36.80 56.59
C ARG A 508 -21.82 35.32 56.78
N ALA A 509 -22.92 34.95 57.45
CA ALA A 509 -23.31 33.55 57.62
C ALA A 509 -23.54 32.84 56.28
N HIS A 510 -24.26 33.45 55.33
CA HIS A 510 -24.44 32.87 53.99
C HIS A 510 -23.14 32.84 53.17
N ALA A 511 -22.24 33.81 53.36
CA ALA A 511 -20.91 33.75 52.75
C ALA A 511 -20.02 32.66 53.37
N GLU A 512 -20.17 32.38 54.68
CA GLU A 512 -19.52 31.28 55.38
C GLU A 512 -20.11 29.92 54.93
N GLU A 513 -21.43 29.79 54.78
CA GLU A 513 -22.12 28.60 54.26
C GLU A 513 -21.73 28.26 52.81
N GLU A 514 -21.68 29.24 51.90
CA GLU A 514 -21.27 28.97 50.50
C GLU A 514 -19.75 28.73 50.40
N VAL A 515 -18.94 29.29 51.32
CA VAL A 515 -17.53 28.90 51.47
C VAL A 515 -17.39 27.46 52.00
N GLU A 516 -18.21 27.02 52.96
CA GLU A 516 -18.25 25.61 53.40
C GLU A 516 -18.71 24.69 52.25
N ARG A 517 -19.67 25.10 51.44
CA ARG A 517 -20.12 24.36 50.24
C ARG A 517 -19.00 24.22 49.22
N LEU A 518 -18.32 25.31 48.87
CA LEU A 518 -17.18 25.29 47.95
C LEU A 518 -16.01 24.48 48.52
N GLN A 519 -15.78 24.52 49.84
CA GLN A 519 -14.81 23.64 50.50
C GLN A 519 -15.21 22.16 50.43
N SER A 520 -16.49 21.80 50.51
CA SER A 520 -16.95 20.42 50.29
C SER A 520 -16.68 19.98 48.85
N ILE A 521 -17.01 20.81 47.86
CA ILE A 521 -16.77 20.50 46.44
C ILE A 521 -15.26 20.36 46.16
N ILE A 522 -14.42 21.21 46.75
CA ILE A 522 -12.96 21.09 46.65
C ILE A 522 -12.48 19.79 47.31
N GLN A 523 -12.96 19.44 48.51
CA GLN A 523 -12.61 18.17 49.16
C GLN A 523 -13.06 16.94 48.35
N ASP A 524 -14.22 17.00 47.68
CA ASP A 524 -14.71 15.89 46.85
C ASP A 524 -13.91 15.77 45.53
N LEU A 525 -13.48 16.88 44.95
CA LEU A 525 -12.51 16.89 43.83
C LEU A 525 -11.12 16.41 44.27
N GLU A 526 -10.68 16.74 45.49
CA GLU A 526 -9.44 16.23 46.08
C GLU A 526 -9.53 14.72 46.34
N ARG A 527 -10.66 14.21 46.86
CA ARG A 527 -10.94 12.77 47.01
C ARG A 527 -10.97 12.04 45.67
N GLN A 528 -11.59 12.62 44.64
CA GLN A 528 -11.58 12.06 43.28
C GLN A 528 -10.15 12.02 42.71
N LYS A 529 -9.37 13.09 42.89
CA LYS A 529 -7.97 13.16 42.48
C LYS A 529 -7.09 12.14 43.23
N GLU A 530 -7.30 11.97 44.53
CA GLU A 530 -6.60 10.99 45.37
C GLU A 530 -6.97 9.57 44.93
N SER A 531 -8.25 9.27 44.71
CA SER A 531 -8.69 7.98 44.17
C SER A 531 -8.16 7.70 42.75
N HIS A 532 -8.04 8.72 41.89
CA HIS A 532 -7.39 8.60 40.59
C HIS A 532 -5.87 8.36 40.72
N ALA A 533 -5.21 8.94 41.73
CA ALA A 533 -3.81 8.67 42.04
C ALA A 533 -3.62 7.23 42.58
N GLU A 534 -4.46 6.78 43.51
CA GLU A 534 -4.48 5.39 43.99
C GLU A 534 -4.72 4.39 42.85
N ALA A 535 -5.63 4.71 41.92
CA ALA A 535 -5.90 3.88 40.74
C ALA A 535 -4.73 3.87 39.74
N HIS A 536 -3.97 4.98 39.63
CA HIS A 536 -2.74 5.04 38.83
C HIS A 536 -1.61 4.24 39.49
N ASP A 537 -1.40 4.39 40.80
CA ASP A 537 -0.44 3.62 41.59
C ASP A 537 -0.74 2.12 41.56
N ALA A 538 -2.02 1.73 41.59
CA ALA A 538 -2.44 0.34 41.46
C ALA A 538 -2.15 -0.22 40.06
N ARG A 539 -2.31 0.60 39.00
CA ARG A 539 -1.92 0.22 37.63
C ARG A 539 -0.41 0.09 37.48
N ALA A 540 0.37 1.05 37.98
CA ALA A 540 1.83 0.99 37.95
C ALA A 540 2.36 -0.28 38.65
N ARG A 541 1.80 -0.65 39.81
CA ARG A 541 2.16 -1.90 40.51
C ARG A 541 1.77 -3.16 39.70
N ALA A 542 0.65 -3.14 38.98
CA ALA A 542 0.27 -4.22 38.09
C ALA A 542 1.17 -4.31 36.85
N GLU A 543 1.61 -3.17 36.31
CA GLU A 543 2.57 -3.08 35.21
C GLU A 543 3.98 -3.56 35.64
N ASP A 544 4.42 -3.26 36.87
CA ASP A 544 5.63 -3.82 37.49
C ASP A 544 5.52 -5.34 37.69
N GLU A 545 4.38 -5.84 38.18
CA GLU A 545 4.16 -7.29 38.36
C GLU A 545 4.07 -8.03 37.01
N LEU A 546 3.43 -7.45 35.99
CA LEU A 546 3.44 -7.98 34.63
C LEU A 546 4.86 -8.01 34.04
N SER A 547 5.61 -6.90 34.13
CA SER A 547 7.01 -6.83 33.66
C SER A 547 7.90 -7.88 34.33
N ARG A 548 7.66 -8.15 35.62
CA ARG A 548 8.36 -9.20 36.39
C ARG A 548 7.94 -10.61 35.97
N LEU A 549 6.66 -10.84 35.65
CA LEU A 549 6.17 -12.11 35.16
C LEU A 549 6.67 -12.39 33.74
N GLU A 550 6.68 -11.39 32.85
CA GLU A 550 7.27 -11.48 31.51
C GLU A 550 8.76 -11.83 31.56
N ALA A 551 9.53 -11.15 32.42
CA ALA A 551 10.94 -11.47 32.64
C ALA A 551 11.16 -12.92 33.12
N HIS A 552 10.28 -13.45 33.98
CA HIS A 552 10.38 -14.84 34.44
C HIS A 552 9.88 -15.86 33.40
N VAL A 553 8.89 -15.51 32.56
CA VAL A 553 8.50 -16.33 31.40
C VAL A 553 9.63 -16.42 30.38
N GLU A 554 10.36 -15.33 30.14
CA GLU A 554 11.52 -15.32 29.24
C GLU A 554 12.72 -16.05 29.84
N GLU A 555 12.94 -15.95 31.16
CA GLU A 555 13.91 -16.79 31.87
C GLU A 555 13.57 -18.29 31.70
N LEU A 556 12.32 -18.69 31.94
CA LEU A 556 11.85 -20.07 31.78
C LEU A 556 11.96 -20.56 30.33
N ARG A 557 11.69 -19.70 29.33
CA ARG A 557 11.95 -19.98 27.91
C ARG A 557 13.43 -20.23 27.66
N SER A 558 14.33 -19.38 28.16
CA SER A 558 15.77 -19.59 27.98
C SER A 558 16.29 -20.87 28.67
N GLN A 559 15.75 -21.21 29.84
CA GLN A 559 16.08 -22.46 30.54
C GLN A 559 15.53 -23.68 29.77
N HIS A 560 14.39 -23.53 29.08
CA HIS A 560 13.86 -24.57 28.21
C HIS A 560 14.71 -24.74 26.94
N THR A 561 15.13 -23.64 26.28
CA THR A 561 15.97 -23.74 25.07
C THR A 561 17.33 -24.37 25.38
N THR A 562 18.02 -23.93 26.44
CA THR A 562 19.30 -24.56 26.85
C THR A 562 19.10 -26.03 27.20
N ARG A 563 17.99 -26.39 27.87
CA ARG A 563 17.70 -27.79 28.19
C ARG A 563 17.37 -28.64 26.95
N THR A 564 16.75 -28.07 25.91
CA THR A 564 16.58 -28.77 24.62
C THR A 564 17.88 -28.89 23.84
N GLU A 565 18.79 -27.93 23.94
CA GLU A 565 20.15 -28.01 23.39
C GLU A 565 20.97 -29.10 24.11
N GLU A 566 20.93 -29.16 25.44
CA GLU A 566 21.54 -30.24 26.24
C GLU A 566 20.97 -31.62 25.88
N LEU A 567 19.65 -31.74 25.75
CA LEU A 567 18.99 -33.01 25.38
C LEU A 567 19.30 -33.46 23.95
N THR A 568 19.35 -32.54 22.99
CA THR A 568 19.72 -32.86 21.60
C THR A 568 21.20 -33.19 21.46
N ALA A 569 22.08 -32.49 22.18
CA ALA A 569 23.50 -32.83 22.27
C ALA A 569 23.70 -34.24 22.88
N ALA A 570 23.05 -34.52 24.01
CA ALA A 570 23.11 -35.84 24.67
C ALA A 570 22.54 -36.96 23.78
N HIS A 571 21.45 -36.70 23.05
CA HIS A 571 20.90 -37.65 22.07
C HIS A 571 21.88 -37.91 20.91
N SER A 572 22.55 -36.87 20.40
CA SER A 572 23.56 -37.03 19.34
C SER A 572 24.77 -37.86 19.81
N GLN A 573 25.20 -37.69 21.07
CA GLN A 573 26.27 -38.49 21.67
C GLN A 573 25.84 -39.94 21.90
N ALA A 574 24.62 -40.17 22.40
CA ALA A 574 24.06 -41.51 22.54
C ALA A 574 23.94 -42.23 21.19
N GLN A 575 23.49 -41.53 20.15
CA GLN A 575 23.40 -42.08 18.80
C GLN A 575 24.79 -42.43 18.22
N ALA A 576 25.81 -41.60 18.47
CA ALA A 576 27.18 -41.89 18.06
C ALA A 576 27.76 -43.13 18.76
N GLU A 577 27.50 -43.33 20.07
CA GLU A 577 27.86 -44.56 20.78
C GLU A 577 27.05 -45.77 20.30
N ILE A 578 25.76 -45.62 19.95
CA ILE A 578 24.96 -46.69 19.33
C ILE A 578 25.59 -47.13 18.01
N THR A 579 25.94 -46.20 17.12
CA THR A 579 26.63 -46.53 15.85
C THR A 579 28.02 -47.15 16.09
N ARG A 580 28.76 -46.71 17.11
CA ARG A 580 30.04 -47.31 17.49
C ARG A 580 29.87 -48.75 18.00
N LEU A 581 28.85 -49.01 18.79
CA LEU A 581 28.52 -50.35 19.31
C LEU A 581 27.98 -51.27 18.21
N GLN A 582 27.18 -50.76 17.27
CA GLN A 582 26.76 -51.49 16.07
C GLN A 582 27.96 -51.96 15.25
N GLY A 583 28.91 -51.07 14.94
CA GLY A 583 30.13 -51.46 14.21
C GLY A 583 31.01 -52.48 14.96
N VAL A 584 31.03 -52.47 16.30
CA VAL A 584 31.69 -53.51 17.10
C VAL A 584 30.92 -54.83 17.03
N LEU A 585 29.58 -54.81 17.11
CA LEU A 585 28.74 -56.01 16.96
C LEU A 585 28.95 -56.65 15.59
N ASP A 586 28.86 -55.87 14.50
CA ASP A 586 29.09 -56.33 13.13
C ASP A 586 30.48 -56.96 12.96
N GLN A 587 31.52 -56.34 13.54
CA GLN A 587 32.88 -56.92 13.55
C GLN A 587 32.92 -58.25 14.32
N THR A 588 32.32 -58.33 15.51
CA THR A 588 32.31 -59.58 16.30
C THR A 588 31.49 -60.68 15.62
N GLN A 589 30.41 -60.33 14.93
CA GLN A 589 29.61 -61.27 14.16
C GLN A 589 30.42 -61.81 12.96
N GLY A 590 31.08 -60.94 12.19
CA GLY A 590 31.97 -61.36 11.11
C GLY A 590 33.14 -62.23 11.58
N GLU A 591 33.67 -61.96 12.78
CA GLU A 591 34.67 -62.83 13.42
C GLU A 591 34.10 -64.20 13.86
N ILE A 592 32.84 -64.26 14.31
CA ILE A 592 32.15 -65.51 14.67
C ILE A 592 31.87 -66.33 13.41
N ASP A 593 31.32 -65.71 12.37
CA ASP A 593 30.99 -66.36 11.09
C ASP A 593 32.26 -66.89 10.40
N ALA A 594 33.37 -66.15 10.45
CA ALA A 594 34.67 -66.62 9.97
C ALA A 594 35.20 -67.83 10.77
N LYS A 595 35.00 -67.87 12.10
CA LYS A 595 35.38 -69.00 12.96
C LYS A 595 34.48 -70.22 12.71
N ILE A 596 33.18 -70.03 12.46
CA ILE A 596 32.25 -71.08 12.05
C ILE A 596 32.67 -71.66 10.70
N ALA A 597 32.86 -70.83 9.67
CA ALA A 597 33.29 -71.28 8.35
C ALA A 597 34.64 -72.04 8.38
N ALA A 598 35.59 -71.59 9.21
CA ALA A 598 36.85 -72.31 9.41
C ALA A 598 36.66 -73.67 10.10
N ALA A 599 35.80 -73.75 11.13
CA ALA A 599 35.47 -75.00 11.80
C ALA A 599 34.71 -75.98 10.89
N GLU A 600 33.81 -75.49 10.04
CA GLU A 600 33.12 -76.28 9.03
C GLU A 600 34.08 -76.79 7.94
N ALA A 601 35.01 -75.96 7.47
CA ALA A 601 36.05 -76.38 6.52
C ALA A 601 36.93 -77.51 7.10
N ILE A 602 37.43 -77.34 8.34
CA ILE A 602 38.22 -78.38 9.04
C ILE A 602 37.39 -79.65 9.25
N ARG A 603 36.09 -79.52 9.56
CA ARG A 603 35.18 -80.66 9.71
C ARG A 603 34.93 -81.40 8.39
N LEU A 604 34.80 -80.67 7.27
CA LEU A 604 34.64 -81.25 5.93
C LEU A 604 35.92 -81.95 5.47
N GLU A 605 37.09 -81.34 5.68
CA GLU A 605 38.40 -81.95 5.42
C GLU A 605 38.59 -83.22 6.27
N HIS A 606 38.22 -83.18 7.56
CA HIS A 606 38.29 -84.35 8.41
C HIS A 606 37.34 -85.47 7.96
N LEU A 607 36.09 -85.15 7.62
CA LEU A 607 35.13 -86.12 7.08
C LEU A 607 35.56 -86.71 5.72
N GLN A 608 36.21 -85.93 4.86
CA GLN A 608 36.83 -86.42 3.63
C GLN A 608 37.99 -87.37 3.96
N SER A 609 38.91 -86.98 4.86
CA SER A 609 40.02 -87.85 5.27
C SER A 609 39.54 -89.18 5.88
N GLN A 610 38.46 -89.16 6.68
CA GLN A 610 37.83 -90.36 7.22
C GLN A 610 37.19 -91.22 6.13
N ALA A 611 36.49 -90.60 5.17
CA ALA A 611 35.88 -91.30 4.04
C ALA A 611 36.94 -91.95 3.14
N ASP A 612 38.06 -91.28 2.89
CA ASP A 612 39.18 -91.81 2.11
C ASP A 612 39.90 -92.94 2.86
N THR A 613 40.18 -92.81 4.17
CA THR A 613 40.73 -93.93 4.95
C THR A 613 39.77 -95.11 5.01
N HIS A 614 38.47 -94.89 5.17
CA HIS A 614 37.47 -95.96 5.13
C HIS A 614 37.31 -96.55 3.71
N ALA A 615 37.58 -95.79 2.64
CA ALA A 615 37.62 -96.31 1.28
C ALA A 615 38.86 -97.18 1.05
N GLU A 616 40.03 -96.82 1.58
CA GLU A 616 41.25 -97.65 1.54
C GLU A 616 41.12 -98.89 2.44
N GLU A 617 40.50 -98.77 3.62
CA GLU A 617 40.14 -99.89 4.49
C GLU A 617 39.13 -100.82 3.78
N LEU A 618 38.09 -100.29 3.13
CA LEU A 618 37.13 -101.11 2.37
C LEU A 618 37.74 -101.71 1.10
N ALA A 619 38.71 -101.05 0.45
CA ALA A 619 39.41 -101.58 -0.71
C ALA A 619 40.39 -102.70 -0.30
N SER A 620 41.17 -102.49 0.77
CA SER A 620 42.07 -103.51 1.31
C SER A 620 41.30 -104.66 1.94
N ALA A 621 40.21 -104.40 2.67
CA ALA A 621 39.29 -105.43 3.16
C ALA A 621 38.56 -106.16 2.02
N ARG A 622 38.29 -105.53 0.87
CA ARG A 622 37.80 -106.23 -0.33
C ARG A 622 38.86 -107.12 -0.95
N VAL A 623 40.11 -106.66 -1.10
CA VAL A 623 41.20 -107.50 -1.62
C VAL A 623 41.51 -108.67 -0.67
N GLN A 624 41.46 -108.42 0.64
CA GLN A 624 41.54 -109.47 1.66
C GLN A 624 40.34 -110.40 1.58
N ALA A 625 39.11 -109.89 1.48
CA ALA A 625 37.89 -110.69 1.37
C ALA A 625 37.79 -111.48 0.06
N ASP A 626 38.31 -111.00 -1.08
CA ASP A 626 38.37 -111.77 -2.33
C ASP A 626 39.44 -112.87 -2.24
N GLY A 627 40.60 -112.55 -1.65
CA GLY A 627 41.63 -113.54 -1.30
C GLY A 627 41.17 -114.55 -0.25
N GLU A 628 40.31 -114.15 0.67
CA GLU A 628 39.67 -115.02 1.65
C GLU A 628 38.46 -115.74 1.09
N ILE A 629 37.73 -115.22 0.10
CA ILE A 629 36.68 -115.98 -0.62
C ILE A 629 37.31 -117.06 -1.51
N ALA A 630 38.52 -116.82 -2.05
CA ALA A 630 39.32 -117.87 -2.66
C ALA A 630 39.71 -118.95 -1.63
N LYS A 631 40.34 -118.55 -0.51
CA LYS A 631 40.71 -119.47 0.57
C LYS A 631 39.51 -120.14 1.24
N LEU A 632 38.35 -119.49 1.35
CA LEU A 632 37.12 -120.02 1.94
C LEU A 632 36.40 -120.96 0.98
N LYS A 633 36.58 -120.86 -0.34
CA LYS A 633 36.16 -121.94 -1.25
C LYS A 633 37.00 -123.19 -1.05
N GLU A 634 38.28 -123.02 -0.70
CA GLU A 634 39.19 -124.13 -0.37
C GLU A 634 38.94 -124.68 1.05
N THR A 635 38.74 -123.82 2.06
CA THR A 635 38.49 -124.23 3.45
C THR A 635 37.04 -124.54 3.76
N ILE A 636 36.02 -124.13 2.99
CA ILE A 636 34.66 -124.72 3.11
C ILE A 636 34.69 -126.20 2.72
N SER A 637 35.60 -126.60 1.83
CA SER A 637 35.86 -128.02 1.50
C SER A 637 36.50 -128.80 2.67
N GLN A 638 37.14 -128.11 3.61
CA GLN A 638 37.92 -128.71 4.72
C GLN A 638 37.21 -128.55 6.08
N LEU A 639 36.56 -127.42 6.34
CA LEU A 639 35.75 -127.11 7.53
C LEU A 639 34.37 -127.77 7.50
N GLN A 640 33.94 -128.34 6.37
CA GLN A 640 32.87 -129.36 6.37
C GLN A 640 33.33 -130.69 7.01
N SER A 641 34.64 -130.91 7.17
CA SER A 641 35.22 -132.06 7.87
C SER A 641 35.70 -131.75 9.29
N GLU A 642 35.80 -130.48 9.70
CA GLU A 642 36.39 -130.09 10.98
C GLU A 642 35.47 -129.17 11.81
N ILE A 643 35.08 -129.70 12.98
CA ILE A 643 35.00 -128.96 14.25
C ILE A 643 33.92 -127.84 14.28
N ALA A 644 32.71 -128.04 14.81
CA ALA A 644 32.18 -129.00 15.78
C ALA A 644 32.71 -128.91 17.24
N SER A 645 33.63 -128.00 17.60
CA SER A 645 34.00 -127.74 19.01
C SER A 645 34.40 -126.28 19.35
N LYS A 646 33.38 -125.48 19.62
CA LYS A 646 33.23 -124.56 20.78
C LYS A 646 34.44 -123.76 21.35
N ALA A 647 34.26 -122.44 21.31
CA ALA A 647 34.06 -121.54 22.47
C ALA A 647 35.25 -120.84 23.17
N GLU A 648 35.67 -119.70 22.59
CA GLU A 648 36.30 -118.56 23.32
C GLU A 648 35.68 -117.22 22.86
N ALA A 649 34.47 -116.89 23.35
CA ALA A 649 33.71 -115.72 22.87
C ALA A 649 32.94 -114.94 23.98
N ALA A 650 33.27 -115.15 25.26
CA ALA A 650 32.47 -114.61 26.37
C ALA A 650 33.01 -113.28 26.96
N GLN A 651 34.33 -113.07 26.98
CA GLN A 651 34.94 -112.00 27.77
C GLN A 651 34.96 -110.61 27.09
N ALA A 652 34.85 -110.55 25.76
CA ALA A 652 34.85 -109.28 25.02
C ALA A 652 33.58 -108.44 25.21
N HIS A 653 32.48 -109.05 25.66
CA HIS A 653 31.18 -108.37 25.84
C HIS A 653 31.04 -107.61 27.16
N GLU A 654 31.87 -107.88 28.17
CA GLU A 654 31.75 -107.25 29.50
C GLU A 654 32.47 -105.89 29.59
N HIS A 655 33.54 -105.70 28.81
CA HIS A 655 34.26 -104.42 28.74
C HIS A 655 33.44 -103.34 28.01
N THR A 656 32.74 -103.71 26.94
CA THR A 656 31.99 -102.76 26.10
C THR A 656 30.74 -102.23 26.80
N THR A 657 30.06 -103.03 27.62
CA THR A 657 28.90 -102.57 28.41
C THR A 657 29.29 -101.54 29.48
N GLN A 658 30.47 -101.67 30.09
CA GLN A 658 30.97 -100.70 31.07
C GLN A 658 31.29 -99.33 30.42
N GLN A 659 31.83 -99.32 29.21
CA GLN A 659 32.10 -98.08 28.47
C GLN A 659 30.80 -97.38 28.01
N ILE A 660 29.76 -98.14 27.65
CA ILE A 660 28.45 -97.58 27.30
C ILE A 660 27.84 -96.83 28.49
N LEU A 661 27.87 -97.42 29.69
CA LEU A 661 27.30 -96.78 30.90
C LEU A 661 27.99 -95.44 31.25
N GLN A 662 29.30 -95.33 31.04
CA GLN A 662 30.04 -94.07 31.26
C GLN A 662 29.71 -93.00 30.21
N LEU A 663 29.44 -93.41 28.96
CA LEU A 663 28.96 -92.50 27.91
C LEU A 663 27.51 -92.06 28.16
N GLU A 664 26.66 -92.94 28.69
CA GLU A 664 25.29 -92.60 29.11
C GLU A 664 25.29 -91.60 30.28
N GLU A 665 26.14 -91.79 31.29
CA GLU A 665 26.27 -90.86 32.43
C GLU A 665 26.71 -89.46 31.99
N THR A 666 27.75 -89.37 31.15
CA THR A 666 28.23 -88.07 30.62
C THR A 666 27.22 -87.40 29.68
N MET A 667 26.50 -88.16 28.85
CA MET A 667 25.37 -87.66 28.04
C MET A 667 24.22 -87.12 28.91
N GLN A 668 23.90 -87.80 30.01
CA GLN A 668 22.88 -87.35 30.96
C GLN A 668 23.30 -86.04 31.65
N GLN A 669 24.58 -85.90 32.00
CA GLN A 669 25.11 -84.69 32.64
C GLN A 669 25.08 -83.48 31.69
N ILE A 670 25.54 -83.65 30.43
CA ILE A 670 25.47 -82.60 29.40
C ILE A 670 24.03 -82.13 29.16
N ARG A 671 23.05 -83.05 29.15
CA ARG A 671 21.63 -82.70 29.03
C ARG A 671 21.13 -81.85 30.20
N ASN A 672 21.46 -82.23 31.43
CA ASN A 672 21.06 -81.45 32.61
C ASN A 672 21.65 -80.03 32.58
N GLU A 673 22.89 -79.87 32.08
CA GLU A 673 23.53 -78.56 31.92
C GLU A 673 22.90 -77.75 30.77
N SER A 674 22.56 -78.37 29.63
CA SER A 674 21.85 -77.68 28.55
C SER A 674 20.43 -77.26 28.95
N ASP A 675 19.69 -78.12 29.66
CA ASP A 675 18.33 -77.83 30.12
C ASP A 675 18.33 -76.69 31.16
N ALA A 676 19.37 -76.60 32.00
CA ALA A 676 19.57 -75.48 32.91
C ALA A 676 19.86 -74.16 32.17
N GLN A 677 20.75 -74.17 31.18
CA GLN A 677 21.06 -72.99 30.35
C GLN A 677 19.85 -72.52 29.53
N ILE A 678 19.06 -73.44 28.96
CA ILE A 678 17.82 -73.13 28.27
C ILE A 678 16.80 -72.48 29.23
N LYS A 679 16.70 -72.99 30.47
CA LYS A 679 15.82 -72.41 31.49
C LYS A 679 16.26 -70.99 31.88
N GLU A 680 17.55 -70.77 32.14
CA GLU A 680 18.09 -69.43 32.44
C GLU A 680 17.86 -68.45 31.27
N ALA A 681 18.11 -68.89 30.03
CA ALA A 681 17.86 -68.08 28.84
C ALA A 681 16.37 -67.75 28.63
N THR A 682 15.44 -68.65 28.95
CA THR A 682 13.99 -68.37 28.88
C THR A 682 13.53 -67.45 30.01
N GLU A 683 14.08 -67.57 31.22
CA GLU A 683 13.77 -66.66 32.33
C GLU A 683 14.29 -65.23 32.04
N ALA A 684 15.53 -65.09 31.53
CA ALA A 684 16.06 -63.80 31.07
C ALA A 684 15.25 -63.20 29.90
N ARG A 685 14.82 -64.04 28.94
CA ARG A 685 13.97 -63.61 27.82
C ARG A 685 12.61 -63.08 28.29
N THR A 686 11.94 -63.78 29.19
CA THR A 686 10.62 -63.35 29.69
C THR A 686 10.72 -62.03 30.48
N GLN A 687 11.82 -61.80 31.21
CA GLN A 687 12.08 -60.50 31.85
C GLN A 687 12.23 -59.37 30.81
N ALA A 688 13.01 -59.61 29.74
CA ALA A 688 13.16 -58.65 28.64
C ALA A 688 11.81 -58.37 27.95
N GLU A 689 11.00 -59.39 27.67
CA GLU A 689 9.66 -59.25 27.09
C GLU A 689 8.72 -58.43 28.01
N THR A 690 8.81 -58.56 29.34
CA THR A 690 8.02 -57.72 30.26
C THR A 690 8.46 -56.25 30.31
N GLU A 691 9.76 -55.95 30.25
CA GLU A 691 10.22 -54.55 30.19
C GLU A 691 9.96 -53.91 28.82
N VAL A 692 9.98 -54.69 27.72
CA VAL A 692 9.52 -54.20 26.40
C VAL A 692 8.03 -53.82 26.46
N ALA A 693 7.16 -54.70 26.97
CA ALA A 693 5.73 -54.38 27.12
C ALA A 693 5.46 -53.16 28.03
N ARG A 694 6.33 -52.94 29.02
CA ARG A 694 6.31 -51.75 29.88
C ARG A 694 6.73 -50.47 29.15
N LEU A 695 7.76 -50.55 28.29
CA LEU A 695 8.19 -49.43 27.45
C LEU A 695 7.15 -49.11 26.37
N GLU A 696 6.54 -50.13 25.74
CA GLU A 696 5.44 -49.95 24.79
C GLU A 696 4.22 -49.27 25.42
N THR A 697 3.86 -49.64 26.66
CA THR A 697 2.74 -48.99 27.37
C THR A 697 3.07 -47.56 27.82
N LEU A 698 4.32 -47.26 28.21
CA LEU A 698 4.78 -45.90 28.48
C LEU A 698 4.81 -45.04 27.19
N LEU A 699 5.28 -45.58 26.08
CA LEU A 699 5.26 -44.90 24.77
C LEU A 699 3.83 -44.65 24.29
N GLY A 700 2.91 -45.60 24.53
CA GLY A 700 1.48 -45.43 24.26
C GLY A 700 0.85 -44.30 25.08
N GLN A 701 1.19 -44.20 26.37
CA GLN A 701 0.76 -43.09 27.24
C GLN A 701 1.30 -41.75 26.77
N LEU A 702 2.62 -41.65 26.53
CA LEU A 702 3.26 -40.42 26.06
C LEU A 702 2.67 -39.95 24.72
N ARG A 703 2.38 -40.89 23.80
CA ARG A 703 1.74 -40.58 22.52
C ARG A 703 0.30 -40.06 22.71
N ALA A 704 -0.48 -40.69 23.60
CA ALA A 704 -1.84 -40.26 23.91
C ALA A 704 -1.92 -38.89 24.62
N GLU A 705 -0.84 -38.46 25.27
CA GLU A 705 -0.71 -37.14 25.91
C GLU A 705 -0.26 -36.04 24.94
N VAL A 706 0.65 -36.37 24.00
CA VAL A 706 1.13 -35.43 22.96
C VAL A 706 0.15 -35.26 21.80
N GLU A 707 -0.57 -36.31 21.39
CA GLU A 707 -1.49 -36.25 20.24
C GLU A 707 -2.65 -35.22 20.36
N PRO A 708 -3.29 -34.99 21.52
CA PRO A 708 -4.25 -33.89 21.67
C PRO A 708 -3.57 -32.51 21.65
N GLN A 709 -2.41 -32.34 22.29
CA GLN A 709 -1.65 -31.08 22.26
C GLN A 709 -1.23 -30.70 20.83
N LEU A 710 -0.86 -31.70 20.02
CA LEU A 710 -0.54 -31.50 18.60
C LEU A 710 -1.77 -31.06 17.79
N LYS A 711 -2.96 -31.59 18.09
CA LYS A 711 -4.21 -31.18 17.45
C LYS A 711 -4.59 -29.75 17.83
N GLU A 712 -4.54 -29.40 19.12
CA GLU A 712 -4.78 -28.05 19.62
C GLU A 712 -3.81 -27.03 18.99
N ALA A 713 -2.51 -27.36 18.90
CA ALA A 713 -1.52 -26.51 18.23
C ALA A 713 -1.75 -26.36 16.71
N VAL A 714 -2.24 -27.41 16.03
CA VAL A 714 -2.60 -27.35 14.60
C VAL A 714 -3.88 -26.53 14.40
N GLU A 715 -4.89 -26.68 15.25
CA GLU A 715 -6.13 -25.90 15.20
C GLU A 715 -5.88 -24.41 15.49
N ALA A 716 -5.06 -24.09 16.50
CA ALA A 716 -4.62 -22.73 16.77
C ALA A 716 -3.82 -22.12 15.59
N ARG A 717 -2.98 -22.93 14.93
CA ARG A 717 -2.25 -22.51 13.73
C ARG A 717 -3.20 -22.21 12.56
N THR A 718 -4.19 -23.05 12.28
CA THR A 718 -5.14 -22.79 11.17
C THR A 718 -6.03 -21.58 11.43
N GLN A 719 -6.37 -21.29 12.69
CA GLN A 719 -7.03 -20.04 13.06
C GLN A 719 -6.13 -18.82 12.81
N ALA A 720 -4.85 -18.88 13.19
CA ALA A 720 -3.89 -17.82 12.93
C ALA A 720 -3.64 -17.60 11.42
N GLU A 721 -3.55 -18.66 10.63
CA GLU A 721 -3.43 -18.59 9.16
C GLU A 721 -4.70 -17.97 8.52
N GLY A 722 -5.88 -18.21 9.10
CA GLY A 722 -7.15 -17.57 8.71
C GLY A 722 -7.16 -16.05 8.97
N GLU A 723 -6.77 -15.61 10.18
CA GLU A 723 -6.70 -14.17 10.48
C GLU A 723 -5.56 -13.47 9.72
N VAL A 724 -4.42 -14.14 9.45
CA VAL A 724 -3.39 -13.61 8.53
C VAL A 724 -3.97 -13.40 7.12
N SER A 725 -4.68 -14.39 6.57
CA SER A 725 -5.32 -14.29 5.25
C SER A 725 -6.33 -13.13 5.19
N ARG A 726 -7.03 -12.86 6.29
CA ARG A 726 -7.97 -11.73 6.43
C ARG A 726 -7.25 -10.38 6.54
N LEU A 727 -6.15 -10.31 7.27
CA LEU A 727 -5.32 -9.10 7.35
C LEU A 727 -4.66 -8.78 6.00
N GLU A 728 -4.25 -9.81 5.24
CA GLU A 728 -3.75 -9.63 3.88
C GLU A 728 -4.82 -9.05 2.93
N THR A 729 -6.05 -9.56 2.93
CA THR A 729 -7.11 -8.99 2.08
C THR A 729 -7.48 -7.55 2.46
N LEU A 730 -7.52 -7.24 3.76
CA LEU A 730 -7.70 -5.86 4.24
C LEU A 730 -6.55 -4.92 3.84
N LEU A 731 -5.30 -5.40 3.86
CA LEU A 731 -4.14 -4.63 3.39
C LEU A 731 -4.16 -4.41 1.87
N TYR A 732 -4.66 -5.37 1.09
CA TYR A 732 -4.88 -5.20 -0.35
C TYR A 732 -5.98 -4.18 -0.65
N GLN A 733 -7.10 -4.20 0.08
CA GLN A 733 -8.17 -3.20 -0.03
C GLN A 733 -7.65 -1.79 0.32
N LEU A 734 -7.04 -1.62 1.50
CA LEU A 734 -6.52 -0.34 1.95
C LEU A 734 -5.44 0.24 1.00
N ARG A 735 -4.65 -0.62 0.34
CA ARG A 735 -3.73 -0.19 -0.73
C ARG A 735 -4.48 0.32 -1.96
N ALA A 736 -5.53 -0.36 -2.41
CA ALA A 736 -6.34 0.09 -3.53
C ALA A 736 -7.04 1.43 -3.23
N ASP A 737 -7.57 1.59 -2.01
CA ASP A 737 -8.18 2.84 -1.56
C ASP A 737 -7.19 4.01 -1.56
N VAL A 738 -5.96 3.78 -1.10
CA VAL A 738 -4.87 4.78 -1.18
C VAL A 738 -4.51 5.13 -2.62
N GLU A 739 -4.48 4.17 -3.54
CA GLU A 739 -4.21 4.44 -4.96
C GLU A 739 -5.35 5.23 -5.63
N VAL A 740 -6.61 4.94 -5.28
CA VAL A 740 -7.78 5.72 -5.68
C VAL A 740 -7.72 7.15 -5.11
N LEU A 741 -7.43 7.32 -3.82
CA LEU A 741 -7.31 8.63 -3.18
C LEU A 741 -6.15 9.45 -3.75
N GLU A 742 -5.01 8.83 -4.05
CA GLU A 742 -3.91 9.47 -4.79
C GLU A 742 -4.34 9.95 -6.17
N SER A 743 -5.17 9.18 -6.90
CA SER A 743 -5.67 9.58 -8.22
C SER A 743 -6.64 10.76 -8.13
N GLN A 744 -7.53 10.77 -7.14
CA GLN A 744 -8.46 11.88 -6.88
C GLN A 744 -7.71 13.14 -6.44
N PHE A 745 -6.70 13.01 -5.58
CA PHE A 745 -5.86 14.14 -5.16
C PHE A 745 -5.12 14.78 -6.35
N LYS A 746 -4.55 13.96 -7.24
CA LYS A 746 -3.90 14.45 -8.48
C LYS A 746 -4.89 15.24 -9.34
N GLN A 747 -6.06 14.67 -9.65
CA GLN A 747 -7.11 15.36 -10.40
C GLN A 747 -7.57 16.66 -9.72
N ALA A 748 -7.72 16.67 -8.39
CA ALA A 748 -8.09 17.87 -7.64
C ALA A 748 -7.00 18.96 -7.71
N THR A 749 -5.70 18.60 -7.68
CA THR A 749 -4.60 19.57 -7.87
C THR A 749 -4.51 20.11 -9.30
N GLU A 750 -4.82 19.30 -10.31
CA GLU A 750 -4.89 19.73 -11.71
C GLU A 750 -6.10 20.66 -11.96
N ALA A 751 -7.26 20.36 -11.37
CA ALA A 751 -8.42 21.26 -11.35
C ALA A 751 -8.11 22.58 -10.62
N ARG A 752 -7.41 22.54 -9.48
CA ARG A 752 -7.06 23.76 -8.72
C ARG A 752 -6.07 24.64 -9.47
N THR A 753 -5.02 24.06 -10.06
CA THR A 753 -4.01 24.82 -10.83
C THR A 753 -4.57 25.39 -12.13
N THR A 754 -5.49 24.70 -12.80
CA THR A 754 -6.21 25.27 -13.96
C THR A 754 -7.22 26.35 -13.57
N ALA A 755 -7.83 26.27 -12.38
CA ALA A 755 -8.64 27.36 -11.83
C ALA A 755 -7.78 28.60 -11.46
N GLU A 756 -6.64 28.41 -10.79
CA GLU A 756 -5.66 29.48 -10.48
C GLU A 756 -5.15 30.18 -11.75
N ALA A 757 -4.85 29.42 -12.81
CA ALA A 757 -4.45 29.95 -14.11
C ALA A 757 -5.56 30.76 -14.81
N ASN A 758 -6.82 30.35 -14.67
CA ASN A 758 -7.96 31.13 -15.20
C ASN A 758 -8.24 32.39 -14.36
N ALA A 759 -8.14 32.32 -13.04
CA ALA A 759 -8.33 33.47 -12.15
C ALA A 759 -7.27 34.55 -12.40
N THR A 760 -5.99 34.17 -12.52
CA THR A 760 -4.90 35.10 -12.83
C THR A 760 -5.03 35.72 -14.23
N ARG A 761 -5.53 34.97 -15.23
CA ARG A 761 -5.87 35.53 -16.55
C ARG A 761 -7.02 36.53 -16.47
N LEU A 762 -8.13 36.19 -15.80
CA LEU A 762 -9.27 37.09 -15.63
C LEU A 762 -8.90 38.36 -14.85
N GLN A 763 -7.98 38.26 -13.88
CA GLN A 763 -7.45 39.41 -13.17
C GLN A 763 -6.63 40.34 -14.08
N ALA A 764 -5.82 39.78 -14.99
CA ALA A 764 -5.11 40.58 -15.99
C ALA A 764 -6.07 41.28 -16.96
N GLU A 765 -7.05 40.55 -17.50
CA GLU A 765 -8.12 41.08 -18.36
C GLU A 765 -8.89 42.22 -17.65
N LEU A 766 -9.19 42.08 -16.34
CA LEU A 766 -9.78 43.15 -15.53
C LEU A 766 -8.89 44.39 -15.44
N THR A 767 -7.59 44.25 -15.15
CA THR A 767 -6.69 45.41 -15.04
C THR A 767 -6.47 46.13 -16.38
N GLU A 768 -6.58 45.42 -17.51
CA GLU A 768 -6.56 46.02 -18.84
C GLU A 768 -7.84 46.84 -19.09
N MET A 769 -9.02 46.27 -18.79
CA MET A 769 -10.31 46.97 -18.89
C MET A 769 -10.40 48.18 -17.95
N GLU A 770 -9.85 48.11 -16.73
CA GLU A 770 -9.73 49.27 -15.83
C GLU A 770 -8.85 50.37 -16.45
N GLY A 771 -7.76 49.99 -17.12
CA GLY A 771 -6.91 50.90 -17.89
C GLY A 771 -7.65 51.57 -19.05
N GLU A 772 -8.47 50.82 -19.79
CA GLU A 772 -9.34 51.38 -20.85
C GLU A 772 -10.42 52.32 -20.29
N VAL A 773 -11.03 52.00 -19.15
CA VAL A 773 -12.02 52.88 -18.49
C VAL A 773 -11.35 54.18 -18.03
N VAL A 774 -10.18 54.13 -17.40
CA VAL A 774 -9.42 55.33 -17.02
C VAL A 774 -9.06 56.15 -18.27
N ARG A 775 -8.59 55.51 -19.34
CA ARG A 775 -8.24 56.18 -20.60
C ARG A 775 -9.44 56.85 -21.27
N THR A 776 -10.54 56.11 -21.48
CA THR A 776 -11.74 56.68 -22.09
C THR A 776 -12.37 57.76 -21.21
N GLN A 777 -12.23 57.69 -19.89
CA GLN A 777 -12.60 58.76 -18.98
C GLN A 777 -11.71 60.00 -19.13
N THR A 778 -10.39 59.87 -19.30
CA THR A 778 -9.52 61.03 -19.56
C THR A 778 -9.81 61.65 -20.93
N GLU A 779 -9.94 60.85 -21.99
CA GLU A 779 -10.34 61.30 -23.32
C GLU A 779 -11.71 62.03 -23.29
N LEU A 780 -12.68 61.51 -22.53
CA LEU A 780 -13.97 62.19 -22.29
C LEU A 780 -13.83 63.51 -21.53
N THR A 781 -12.91 63.63 -20.55
CA THR A 781 -12.67 64.90 -19.86
C THR A 781 -11.97 65.93 -20.74
N MET A 782 -11.05 65.50 -21.61
CA MET A 782 -10.41 66.37 -22.61
C MET A 782 -11.43 66.86 -23.63
N ALA A 783 -12.23 65.97 -24.22
CA ALA A 783 -13.29 66.33 -25.17
C ALA A 783 -14.34 67.28 -24.55
N LYS A 784 -14.66 67.14 -23.26
CA LYS A 784 -15.52 68.09 -22.52
C LYS A 784 -14.86 69.46 -22.35
N ALA A 785 -13.58 69.51 -21.97
CA ALA A 785 -12.85 70.76 -21.83
C ALA A 785 -12.66 71.48 -23.18
N GLU A 786 -12.42 70.74 -24.26
CA GLU A 786 -12.38 71.26 -25.63
C GLU A 786 -13.76 71.78 -26.08
N LEU A 787 -14.85 71.09 -25.75
CA LEU A 787 -16.22 71.52 -26.04
C LEU A 787 -16.59 72.82 -25.29
N ASP A 788 -16.30 72.89 -23.99
CA ASP A 788 -16.54 74.11 -23.19
C ASP A 788 -15.61 75.27 -23.58
N GLY A 789 -14.40 74.98 -24.10
CA GLY A 789 -13.49 75.97 -24.68
C GLY A 789 -13.95 76.49 -26.05
N ALA A 790 -14.38 75.60 -26.94
CA ALA A 790 -14.79 75.94 -28.30
C ALA A 790 -16.15 76.65 -28.39
N TYR A 791 -17.08 76.37 -27.47
CA TYR A 791 -18.41 76.97 -27.44
C TYR A 791 -18.66 77.92 -26.24
N GLY A 792 -17.69 78.07 -25.33
CA GLY A 792 -17.84 78.86 -24.11
C GLY A 792 -18.70 78.19 -23.04
N SER A 793 -18.53 78.59 -21.78
CA SER A 793 -19.21 77.98 -20.63
C SER A 793 -20.73 77.94 -20.80
N ARG A 794 -21.34 76.81 -20.42
CA ARG A 794 -22.80 76.59 -20.46
C ARG A 794 -23.59 77.70 -19.75
N ALA A 795 -23.05 78.28 -18.67
CA ALA A 795 -23.69 79.39 -17.96
C ALA A 795 -23.70 80.69 -18.77
N GLN A 796 -22.67 80.92 -19.57
CA GLN A 796 -22.51 82.13 -20.39
C GLN A 796 -23.45 82.09 -21.61
N ARG A 797 -23.50 80.94 -22.30
CA ARG A 797 -24.50 80.69 -23.36
C ARG A 797 -25.94 80.73 -22.83
N ALA A 798 -26.21 80.22 -21.63
CA ALA A 798 -27.55 80.29 -21.03
C ALA A 798 -27.98 81.74 -20.76
N ALA A 799 -27.07 82.62 -20.32
CA ALA A 799 -27.35 84.03 -20.12
C ALA A 799 -27.72 84.74 -21.43
N ASP A 800 -26.90 84.58 -22.49
CA ASP A 800 -27.16 85.20 -23.81
C ASP A 800 -28.45 84.68 -24.48
N ILE A 801 -28.78 83.40 -24.30
CA ILE A 801 -30.03 82.81 -24.80
C ILE A 801 -31.25 83.36 -24.04
N THR A 802 -31.16 83.50 -22.71
CA THR A 802 -32.27 84.03 -21.87
C THR A 802 -32.47 85.54 -22.09
N ALA A 803 -31.46 86.25 -22.61
CA ALA A 803 -31.58 87.63 -23.07
C ALA A 803 -32.30 87.78 -24.43
N ASN A 804 -32.53 86.69 -25.17
CA ASN A 804 -33.09 86.73 -26.53
C ASN A 804 -34.49 86.08 -26.62
N PRO A 805 -35.58 86.88 -26.65
CA PRO A 805 -36.94 86.35 -26.63
C PRO A 805 -37.38 85.66 -27.92
N ALA A 806 -36.59 85.68 -29.00
CA ALA A 806 -36.83 84.83 -30.16
C ALA A 806 -36.42 83.38 -29.85
N ILE A 807 -35.17 83.20 -29.42
CA ILE A 807 -34.60 81.90 -29.08
C ILE A 807 -35.36 81.25 -27.91
N GLN A 808 -35.83 82.04 -26.94
CA GLN A 808 -36.61 81.47 -25.83
C GLN A 808 -37.95 80.86 -26.28
N ARG A 809 -38.62 81.38 -27.31
CA ARG A 809 -39.83 80.75 -27.88
C ARG A 809 -39.52 79.49 -28.68
N GLU A 810 -38.39 79.48 -29.39
CA GLU A 810 -37.90 78.26 -30.04
C GLU A 810 -37.50 77.20 -29.00
N PHE A 811 -36.94 77.63 -27.86
CA PHE A 811 -36.64 76.77 -26.72
C PHE A 811 -37.92 76.20 -26.10
N ASP A 812 -38.97 77.01 -25.88
CA ASP A 812 -40.27 76.53 -25.40
C ASP A 812 -40.88 75.49 -26.36
N ALA A 813 -40.82 75.73 -27.67
CA ALA A 813 -41.31 74.80 -28.70
C ALA A 813 -40.44 73.53 -28.84
N LEU A 814 -39.13 73.63 -28.64
CA LEU A 814 -38.26 72.45 -28.49
C LEU A 814 -38.52 71.74 -27.16
N ASN A 815 -38.94 72.43 -26.10
CA ASN A 815 -39.21 71.84 -24.80
C ASN A 815 -40.53 71.04 -24.81
N THR A 816 -41.59 71.55 -25.47
CA THR A 816 -42.78 70.74 -25.74
C THR A 816 -42.45 69.53 -26.61
N ARG A 817 -41.65 69.70 -27.66
CA ARG A 817 -41.21 68.58 -28.52
C ARG A 817 -40.28 67.58 -27.81
N ASN A 818 -39.47 68.03 -26.86
CA ASN A 818 -38.69 67.13 -25.99
C ASN A 818 -39.59 66.42 -24.97
N LEU A 819 -40.73 67.00 -24.57
CA LEU A 819 -41.70 66.36 -23.70
C LEU A 819 -42.47 65.26 -24.48
N GLU A 820 -42.91 65.56 -25.71
CA GLU A 820 -43.42 64.56 -26.67
C GLU A 820 -42.41 63.41 -26.89
N LEU A 821 -41.16 63.74 -27.22
CA LEU A 821 -40.09 62.75 -27.39
C LEU A 821 -39.71 62.03 -26.09
N ALA A 822 -39.91 62.62 -24.91
CA ALA A 822 -39.71 61.97 -23.62
C ALA A 822 -40.84 60.99 -23.29
N GLU A 823 -42.08 61.27 -23.70
CA GLU A 823 -43.20 60.33 -23.64
C GLU A 823 -43.01 59.17 -24.63
N GLU A 824 -42.57 59.45 -25.87
CA GLU A 824 -42.16 58.40 -26.82
C GLU A 824 -40.98 57.57 -26.29
N LEU A 825 -39.95 58.19 -25.70
CA LEU A 825 -38.84 57.48 -25.07
C LEU A 825 -39.25 56.72 -23.82
N ALA A 826 -40.25 57.17 -23.05
CA ALA A 826 -40.80 56.43 -21.92
C ALA A 826 -41.56 55.20 -22.41
N ALA A 827 -42.37 55.32 -23.46
CA ALA A 827 -43.04 54.19 -24.11
C ALA A 827 -42.02 53.19 -24.70
N LEU A 828 -40.98 53.68 -25.39
CA LEU A 828 -39.89 52.85 -25.92
C LEU A 828 -38.99 52.25 -24.83
N LYS A 829 -38.90 52.85 -23.65
CA LYS A 829 -38.17 52.30 -22.50
C LYS A 829 -39.00 51.23 -21.78
N ALA A 830 -40.31 51.41 -21.67
CA ALA A 830 -41.24 50.37 -21.21
C ALA A 830 -41.30 49.18 -22.19
N GLY A 831 -41.11 49.43 -23.49
CA GLY A 831 -41.10 48.42 -24.56
C GLY A 831 -39.73 47.82 -24.92
N LYS A 832 -38.66 48.04 -24.13
CA LYS A 832 -37.29 47.58 -24.48
C LYS A 832 -36.87 46.32 -23.69
N PRO A 833 -36.72 45.15 -24.34
CA PRO A 833 -36.30 43.91 -23.65
C PRO A 833 -34.89 44.02 -23.04
N GLY A 834 -33.96 44.77 -23.67
CA GLY A 834 -32.61 44.95 -23.13
C GLY A 834 -32.53 45.59 -21.74
N SER A 835 -33.62 46.15 -21.20
CA SER A 835 -33.67 46.60 -19.80
C SER A 835 -33.90 45.45 -18.81
N SER A 836 -34.60 44.37 -19.19
CA SER A 836 -34.67 43.16 -18.36
C SER A 836 -33.36 42.40 -18.42
N ASP A 837 -32.69 42.34 -19.57
CA ASP A 837 -31.41 41.60 -19.70
C ASP A 837 -30.30 42.21 -18.82
N LEU A 838 -30.26 43.55 -18.74
CA LEU A 838 -29.37 44.27 -17.82
C LEU A 838 -29.77 44.09 -16.35
N GLN A 839 -31.07 44.09 -16.03
CA GLN A 839 -31.53 43.85 -14.65
C GLN A 839 -31.23 42.42 -14.21
N ASN A 840 -31.57 41.42 -15.02
CA ASN A 840 -31.25 40.01 -14.80
C ASN A 840 -29.74 39.79 -14.59
N ARG A 841 -28.88 40.53 -15.33
CA ARG A 841 -27.42 40.47 -15.14
C ARG A 841 -26.96 41.16 -13.87
N VAL A 842 -27.58 42.26 -13.44
CA VAL A 842 -27.32 42.89 -12.13
C VAL A 842 -27.75 41.96 -10.99
N ASP A 843 -28.92 41.34 -11.11
CA ASP A 843 -29.46 40.43 -10.10
C ASP A 843 -28.64 39.13 -10.02
N ALA A 844 -28.15 38.61 -11.16
CA ALA A 844 -27.18 37.52 -11.20
C ALA A 844 -25.85 37.88 -10.56
N LEU A 845 -25.26 39.04 -10.89
CA LEU A 845 -24.03 39.52 -10.26
C LEU A 845 -24.19 39.78 -8.74
N GLN A 846 -25.38 40.22 -8.30
CA GLN A 846 -25.69 40.34 -6.86
C GLN A 846 -25.83 38.98 -6.17
N LYS A 847 -26.30 37.95 -6.89
CA LYS A 847 -26.34 36.57 -6.40
C LYS A 847 -24.92 35.98 -6.31
N GLU A 848 -24.12 36.08 -7.37
CA GLU A 848 -22.72 35.63 -7.41
C GLU A 848 -21.87 36.34 -6.35
N LEU A 849 -22.07 37.65 -6.15
CA LEU A 849 -21.39 38.40 -5.08
C LEU A 849 -21.84 38.01 -3.68
N ARG A 850 -23.08 37.51 -3.50
CA ARG A 850 -23.54 36.95 -2.23
C ARG A 850 -22.94 35.57 -2.00
N GLU A 851 -23.04 34.67 -2.98
CA GLU A 851 -22.52 33.30 -2.87
C GLU A 851 -21.01 33.31 -2.60
N THR A 852 -20.25 34.18 -3.27
CA THR A 852 -18.81 34.36 -2.96
C THR A 852 -18.54 34.97 -1.59
N VAL A 853 -19.41 35.84 -1.06
CA VAL A 853 -19.29 36.34 0.34
C VAL A 853 -19.61 35.25 1.34
N ASP A 854 -20.63 34.42 1.09
CA ASP A 854 -20.98 33.26 1.92
C ASP A 854 -19.83 32.21 1.90
N ASP A 855 -19.19 31.99 0.75
CA ASP A 855 -17.97 31.18 0.62
C ASP A 855 -16.78 31.76 1.40
N TYR A 856 -16.55 33.08 1.33
CA TYR A 856 -15.51 33.75 2.13
C TYR A 856 -15.80 33.65 3.64
N GLU A 857 -17.06 33.73 4.07
CA GLU A 857 -17.43 33.46 5.45
C GLU A 857 -17.17 32.00 5.85
N ALA A 858 -17.49 31.03 4.97
CA ALA A 858 -17.22 29.61 5.21
C ALA A 858 -15.72 29.32 5.31
N MET A 859 -14.90 29.84 4.38
CA MET A 859 -13.44 29.77 4.45
C MET A 859 -12.89 30.43 5.72
N THR A 860 -13.47 31.55 6.16
CA THR A 860 -13.04 32.24 7.39
C THR A 860 -13.37 31.41 8.63
N LYS A 861 -14.56 30.80 8.69
CA LYS A 861 -14.98 29.89 9.78
C LYS A 861 -14.05 28.68 9.85
N ALA A 862 -13.82 28.00 8.72
CA ALA A 862 -12.89 26.88 8.62
C ALA A 862 -11.45 27.27 8.99
N SER A 863 -10.96 28.45 8.57
CA SER A 863 -9.62 28.93 8.96
C SER A 863 -9.50 29.22 10.46
N ILE A 864 -10.57 29.63 11.13
CA ILE A 864 -10.61 29.81 12.59
C ILE A 864 -10.68 28.45 13.30
N GLU A 865 -11.34 27.46 12.70
CA GLU A 865 -11.41 26.10 13.23
C GLU A 865 -10.06 25.38 13.12
N PHE A 866 -9.38 25.46 11.97
CA PHE A 866 -8.02 24.93 11.80
C PHE A 866 -7.00 25.58 12.74
N GLU A 867 -7.09 26.90 13.00
CA GLU A 867 -6.18 27.54 13.97
C GLU A 867 -6.50 27.10 15.41
N LYS A 868 -7.77 26.88 15.80
CA LYS A 868 -8.13 26.27 17.09
C LYS A 868 -7.64 24.82 17.22
N GLU A 869 -7.72 24.03 16.15
CA GLU A 869 -7.17 22.67 16.13
C GLU A 869 -5.65 22.68 16.25
N ARG A 870 -4.99 23.62 15.56
CA ARG A 870 -3.55 23.86 15.71
C ARG A 870 -3.19 24.30 17.12
N GLU A 871 -3.95 25.20 17.77
CA GLU A 871 -3.75 25.56 19.18
C GLU A 871 -3.88 24.33 20.11
N ARG A 872 -4.84 23.43 19.86
CA ARG A 872 -4.96 22.16 20.59
C ARG A 872 -3.74 21.26 20.37
N PHE A 873 -3.27 21.09 19.13
CA PHE A 873 -2.09 20.29 18.83
C PHE A 873 -0.81 20.90 19.43
N GLU A 874 -0.64 22.22 19.38
CA GLU A 874 0.48 22.91 20.03
C GLU A 874 0.44 22.71 21.56
N SER A 875 -0.74 22.78 22.19
CA SER A 875 -0.92 22.47 23.62
C SER A 875 -0.62 21.00 23.96
N VAL A 876 -0.94 20.04 23.09
CA VAL A 876 -0.61 18.62 23.29
C VAL A 876 0.90 18.39 23.11
N ILE A 877 1.52 19.04 22.13
CA ILE A 877 2.97 18.98 21.89
C ILE A 877 3.73 19.55 23.09
N ASP A 878 3.28 20.66 23.67
CA ASP A 878 3.91 21.24 24.86
C ASP A 878 3.69 20.38 26.12
N ALA A 879 2.51 19.79 26.32
CA ALA A 879 2.28 18.82 27.39
C ALA A 879 3.16 17.55 27.25
N LEU A 880 3.41 17.10 26.03
CA LEU A 880 4.35 16.00 25.74
C LEU A 880 5.81 16.41 25.98
N ARG A 881 6.20 17.65 25.63
CA ARG A 881 7.53 18.21 25.94
C ARG A 881 7.77 18.30 27.44
N ASP A 882 6.81 18.81 28.19
CA ASP A 882 6.85 18.87 29.65
C ASP A 882 6.98 17.47 30.27
N ARG A 883 6.23 16.48 29.77
CA ARG A 883 6.37 15.07 30.18
C ARG A 883 7.74 14.50 29.84
N CYS A 884 8.33 14.88 28.70
CA CYS A 884 9.69 14.48 28.35
C CYS A 884 10.76 15.14 29.25
N GLU A 885 10.69 16.45 29.56
CA GLU A 885 11.63 17.06 30.53
C GLU A 885 11.43 16.47 31.95
N GLN A 886 10.20 16.09 32.34
CA GLN A 886 9.93 15.35 33.58
C GLN A 886 10.58 13.96 33.58
N LEU A 887 10.40 13.16 32.52
CA LEU A 887 11.04 11.85 32.40
C LEU A 887 12.57 11.94 32.30
N GLU A 888 13.12 12.95 31.61
CA GLU A 888 14.55 13.21 31.59
C GLU A 888 15.08 13.65 32.95
N THR A 889 14.35 14.49 33.70
CA THR A 889 14.79 14.87 35.06
C THR A 889 14.72 13.69 36.02
N GLN A 890 13.67 12.87 35.97
CA GLN A 890 13.57 11.61 36.72
C GLN A 890 14.71 10.64 36.36
N LEU A 891 14.97 10.39 35.07
CA LEU A 891 16.05 9.50 34.62
C LEU A 891 17.44 10.04 34.99
N ASN A 892 17.64 11.36 35.01
CA ASN A 892 18.87 11.98 35.50
C ASN A 892 18.99 11.95 37.02
N GLU A 893 17.89 12.02 37.77
CA GLU A 893 17.89 11.89 39.24
C GLU A 893 18.07 10.44 39.68
N GLU A 894 17.49 9.47 38.97
CA GLU A 894 17.82 8.06 39.08
C GLU A 894 19.29 7.81 38.73
N ARG A 895 19.81 8.29 37.59
CA ARG A 895 21.26 8.16 37.30
C ARG A 895 22.14 8.75 38.40
N ILE A 896 21.73 9.84 39.05
CA ILE A 896 22.43 10.41 40.21
C ILE A 896 22.25 9.54 41.47
N SER A 897 21.09 8.92 41.67
CA SER A 897 20.79 7.96 42.73
C SER A 897 21.66 6.70 42.60
N TRP A 898 21.72 6.08 41.42
CA TRP A 898 22.59 4.94 41.12
C TRP A 898 24.08 5.27 41.21
N MET A 899 24.51 6.48 40.81
CA MET A 899 25.87 6.96 41.09
C MET A 899 26.13 7.25 42.58
N GLY A 900 25.10 7.48 43.40
CA GLY A 900 25.19 7.65 44.85
C GLY A 900 25.04 6.35 45.66
N SER A 901 24.42 5.33 45.08
CA SER A 901 24.19 4.01 45.68
C SER A 901 25.28 2.99 45.34
N GLY A 902 26.40 3.44 44.74
CA GLY A 902 27.62 2.67 44.58
C GLY A 902 28.19 2.28 45.94
N ARG A 903 28.06 1.01 46.31
CA ARG A 903 28.41 0.46 47.62
C ARG A 903 29.92 0.39 47.85
N ASP A 904 30.54 1.50 48.27
CA ASP A 904 31.64 1.46 49.24
C ASP A 904 31.98 2.85 49.85
N GLY A 905 32.60 2.85 51.04
CA GLY A 905 33.58 3.89 51.41
C GLY A 905 33.13 5.33 51.78
N HIS A 906 32.51 5.49 52.96
CA HIS A 906 32.87 6.49 53.98
C HIS A 906 33.04 8.01 53.62
N TYR A 907 32.18 8.86 54.19
CA TYR A 907 32.38 10.30 54.47
C TYR A 907 33.09 11.16 53.39
N GLU A 908 32.33 11.72 52.43
CA GLU A 908 32.70 13.03 51.88
C GLU A 908 31.51 14.00 51.63
N SER A 909 31.25 14.81 52.66
CA SER A 909 30.71 16.17 52.57
C SER A 909 29.28 16.39 52.06
N THR A 910 28.35 16.59 53.01
CA THR A 910 27.07 17.28 52.77
C THR A 910 27.22 18.65 52.10
N SER A 911 28.40 19.29 52.17
CA SER A 911 28.65 20.57 51.48
C SER A 911 28.63 20.42 49.96
N THR A 912 29.09 19.30 49.39
CA THR A 912 29.03 19.10 47.92
C THR A 912 27.59 18.89 47.45
N MET A 913 26.76 18.19 48.24
CA MET A 913 25.33 18.04 47.99
C MET A 913 24.57 19.37 48.07
N VAL A 914 24.88 20.20 49.09
CA VAL A 914 24.30 21.56 49.21
C VAL A 914 24.74 22.44 48.04
N LEU A 915 26.02 22.45 47.67
CA LEU A 915 26.51 23.22 46.52
C LEU A 915 25.91 22.73 45.18
N LYS A 916 25.73 21.42 45.00
CA LYS A 916 25.08 20.83 43.82
C LYS A 916 23.59 21.20 43.75
N ASN A 917 22.91 21.29 44.90
CA ASN A 917 21.51 21.72 44.98
C ASN A 917 21.35 23.23 44.78
N GLU A 918 22.21 24.06 45.38
CA GLU A 918 22.23 25.51 45.12
C GLU A 918 22.66 25.83 43.67
N PHE A 919 23.50 25.01 43.02
CA PHE A 919 23.78 25.14 41.59
C PHE A 919 22.58 24.71 40.73
N LYS A 920 21.91 23.58 41.01
CA LYS A 920 20.64 23.18 40.37
C LYS A 920 19.58 24.29 40.50
N LYS A 921 19.50 24.92 41.67
CA LYS A 921 18.59 26.03 41.97
C LYS A 921 18.98 27.29 41.20
N MET A 922 20.24 27.75 41.28
CA MET A 922 20.77 28.86 40.49
C MET A 922 20.49 28.70 38.98
N MET A 923 20.66 27.49 38.43
CA MET A 923 20.35 27.21 37.02
C MET A 923 18.85 27.29 36.71
N ARG A 924 17.97 26.83 37.61
CA ARG A 924 16.51 27.01 37.48
C ARG A 924 16.11 28.47 37.60
N ASP A 925 16.60 29.16 38.62
CA ASP A 925 16.33 30.59 38.87
C ASP A 925 16.83 31.44 37.68
N THR A 926 17.99 31.12 37.10
CA THR A 926 18.51 31.79 35.90
C THR A 926 17.67 31.51 34.65
N ARG A 927 17.15 30.29 34.46
CA ARG A 927 16.18 30.00 33.39
C ARG A 927 14.89 30.81 33.56
N ILE A 928 14.37 30.88 34.80
CA ILE A 928 13.14 31.62 35.12
C ILE A 928 13.34 33.12 34.91
N GLU A 929 14.45 33.70 35.38
CA GLU A 929 14.77 35.12 35.20
C GLU A 929 14.97 35.44 33.71
N ASN A 930 15.67 34.61 32.93
CA ASN A 930 15.81 34.79 31.48
C ASN A 930 14.47 34.68 30.74
N MET A 931 13.60 33.74 31.10
CA MET A 931 12.27 33.60 30.47
C MET A 931 11.33 34.76 30.87
N LYS A 932 11.47 35.29 32.09
CA LYS A 932 10.79 36.50 32.57
C LYS A 932 11.28 37.76 31.85
N ILE A 933 12.59 37.91 31.64
CA ILE A 933 13.19 38.96 30.80
C ILE A 933 12.62 38.86 29.39
N LEU A 934 12.62 37.67 28.77
CA LEU A 934 12.08 37.45 27.43
C LEU A 934 10.58 37.81 27.34
N LYS A 935 9.76 37.45 28.35
CA LYS A 935 8.36 37.87 28.41
C LYS A 935 8.21 39.40 28.55
N SER A 936 9.04 40.06 29.36
CA SER A 936 9.02 41.53 29.46
C SER A 936 9.46 42.21 28.15
N GLU A 937 10.43 41.66 27.44
CA GLU A 937 10.85 42.17 26.12
C GLU A 937 9.76 41.97 25.07
N GLN A 938 9.06 40.83 25.08
CA GLN A 938 7.90 40.59 24.22
C GLN A 938 6.73 41.53 24.54
N GLU A 939 6.50 41.85 25.81
CA GLU A 939 5.48 42.80 26.25
C GLU A 939 5.83 44.25 25.87
N GLU A 940 7.10 44.65 26.02
CA GLU A 940 7.58 45.95 25.49
C GLU A 940 7.51 46.02 23.96
N ARG A 941 7.87 44.95 23.23
CA ARG A 941 7.67 44.86 21.78
C ARG A 941 6.20 45.03 21.40
N ARG A 942 5.27 44.32 22.07
CA ARG A 942 3.81 44.50 21.87
C ARG A 942 3.36 45.94 22.17
N ARG A 943 3.91 46.57 23.20
CA ARG A 943 3.61 47.96 23.59
C ARG A 943 4.10 48.97 22.54
N LEU A 944 5.32 48.78 22.04
CA LEU A 944 5.92 49.57 20.96
C LEU A 944 5.19 49.35 19.63
N GLU A 945 4.81 48.12 19.30
CA GLU A 945 3.96 47.82 18.15
C GLU A 945 2.59 48.49 18.26
N ALA A 946 1.93 48.44 19.42
CA ALA A 946 0.66 49.13 19.63
C ALA A 946 0.83 50.66 19.44
N MET A 947 1.92 51.23 19.94
CA MET A 947 2.24 52.65 19.73
C MET A 947 2.53 52.97 18.27
N ILE A 948 3.25 52.11 17.54
CA ILE A 948 3.49 52.25 16.08
C ILE A 948 2.19 52.10 15.28
N ARG A 949 1.29 51.18 15.66
CA ARG A 949 -0.04 51.03 15.05
C ARG A 949 -0.89 52.28 15.30
N ASN A 950 -0.84 52.86 16.50
CA ASN A 950 -1.55 54.10 16.82
C ASN A 950 -0.95 55.31 16.07
N LEU A 951 0.38 55.47 16.03
CA LEU A 951 1.05 56.50 15.23
C LEU A 951 0.75 56.36 13.72
N LYS A 952 0.63 55.12 13.20
CA LYS A 952 0.18 54.87 11.82
C LYS A 952 -1.30 55.24 11.61
N LYS A 953 -2.18 54.99 12.59
CA LYS A 953 -3.58 55.45 12.56
C LYS A 953 -3.66 56.99 12.60
N GLU A 954 -2.89 57.64 13.46
CA GLU A 954 -2.80 59.11 13.53
C GLU A 954 -2.21 59.71 12.25
N GLN A 955 -1.20 59.09 11.63
CA GLN A 955 -0.72 59.47 10.30
C GLN A 955 -1.78 59.27 9.21
N ALA A 956 -2.56 58.19 9.25
CA ALA A 956 -3.67 57.98 8.32
C ALA A 956 -4.77 59.04 8.48
N ILE A 957 -5.08 59.43 9.73
CA ILE A 957 -6.03 60.51 10.05
C ILE A 957 -5.49 61.87 9.59
N MET A 958 -4.20 62.16 9.83
CA MET A 958 -3.55 63.41 9.39
C MET A 958 -3.39 63.52 7.86
N ASN A 959 -3.17 62.40 7.17
CA ASN A 959 -3.12 62.34 5.70
C ASN A 959 -4.52 62.32 5.06
N GLY A 960 -5.57 62.05 5.84
CA GLY A 960 -6.96 62.29 5.46
C GLY A 960 -7.22 63.80 5.36
N LYS A 961 -7.44 64.30 4.14
CA LYS A 961 -7.70 65.74 3.93
C LYS A 961 -8.90 66.24 4.76
N PRO A 962 -8.82 67.43 5.39
CA PRO A 962 -9.93 68.01 6.12
C PRO A 962 -11.06 68.40 5.15
N GLY A 963 -12.18 67.68 5.23
CA GLY A 963 -13.38 67.93 4.43
C GLY A 963 -14.51 68.54 5.25
N ILE A 964 -15.03 69.68 4.77
CA ILE A 964 -16.33 70.28 5.15
C ILE A 964 -16.39 70.85 6.58
N SER A 965 -16.14 72.15 6.70
CA SER A 965 -16.63 72.98 7.82
C SER A 965 -18.15 73.22 7.69
N PRO A 966 -18.93 73.16 8.78
CA PRO A 966 -20.37 73.46 8.73
C PRO A 966 -20.61 74.98 8.60
N SER A 967 -21.17 75.42 7.46
CA SER A 967 -21.57 76.81 7.25
C SER A 967 -22.88 77.14 7.98
N ILE A 968 -22.79 78.03 8.98
CA ILE A 968 -23.92 78.51 9.79
C ILE A 968 -24.88 79.37 8.91
N PRO A 969 -26.22 79.25 9.05
CA PRO A 969 -27.17 80.04 8.27
C PRO A 969 -27.51 81.38 8.93
N THR A 970 -27.48 82.49 8.17
CA THR A 970 -28.30 83.70 8.43
C THR A 970 -28.31 84.64 7.22
N GLN A 971 -29.50 85.19 6.94
CA GLN A 971 -29.82 86.38 6.11
C GLN A 971 -29.44 86.33 4.62
#